data_AF-A0A7V3FTD6-F1
#
_entry.id   AF-A0A7V3FTD6-F1
#
_cell.length_a   1.000
_cell.length_b   1.000
_cell.length_c   1.000
_cell.angle_alpha   90.00
_cell.angle_beta   90.00
_cell.angle_gamma   90.00
#
_symmetry.space_group_name_H-M   'P 1'
#
loop_
_entity.id
_entity.type
_entity.pdbx_description
1 polymer ?
#
loop_
_entity_poly.entity_id
_entity_poly.type
_entity_poly.pdbx_seq_one_letter_code
_entity_poly.pdbx_strand_id
1 'polypeptide(L)'
;MRTISNAWITLSDGCRLAARIWLPDDAETNPVPAILEYLPYRKDDGNASQDLTRFPYFAEHGYAGVRVDIRGSGSSEGLIEGEYTVREQLDALEVIAWLAEQPWCDGGVGMIGYSWGGFNGLQIAARRPPALKAIVTMHAADDRYADDCHYQGGCLLGSDMLKWATSMRAYDALPPDPRWREDWRSDWLRRLAETPAFIGDWLAHQRYDEFWKQGSVCEDYATIEAATLVVGGWADSYTNAVPRLLEHLSCERRGIIGPWAHMMPYRGVPGPAIDFLTEVMRWYDRWLKGVDTGVEADPMLRVWMQDSVEPATWYAERPGRWVAEAAWPPPSVSVRSWALADAASSGAGVVHDGEVALTGAQACGETAGVWCSSGNRDELPGDQRADDARSACFDFAPVGAALELLGRPVARLRLRADQGRALVAVRLCEVRADGSSLLLAWNQLNLTHRDGHEDIRPVAPGETMEVAVELSVLGHVVAPDSVLRVAVSPTYWPHAWPSPEPVTLELDVAGCSIELPVREAGDAASDRIEPFAEIAPASMATAREHRREVFSADGMHRIVDTDDRTSTIADSGTVYRFATVDEYEIAEGDPLSARAVAVREASLTREGFDVAIRCDAELTADAATFFVTDRLRAWESGELVFDSEQRFEIARDGV
;
A
#
# COMPACT_ATOMS: atom_id res chain seq x y z
N MET A 1 -9.95 -29.41 -15.71
CA MET A 1 -9.52 -28.95 -14.38
C MET A 1 -10.52 -29.44 -13.35
N ARG A 2 -10.03 -29.84 -12.17
CA ARG A 2 -10.86 -30.13 -10.99
C ARG A 2 -10.51 -29.19 -9.83
N THR A 3 -11.45 -28.98 -8.93
CA THR A 3 -11.27 -28.12 -7.74
C THR A 3 -11.47 -28.91 -6.46
N ILE A 4 -10.54 -28.79 -5.52
CA ILE A 4 -10.68 -29.24 -4.14
C ILE A 4 -11.10 -28.02 -3.32
N SER A 5 -12.39 -27.93 -2.98
CA SER A 5 -12.96 -26.76 -2.31
C SER A 5 -12.38 -26.51 -0.91
N ASN A 6 -11.97 -27.58 -0.21
CA ASN A 6 -11.28 -27.49 1.05
C ASN A 6 -10.33 -28.69 1.26
N ALA A 7 -9.03 -28.41 1.39
CA ALA A 7 -8.00 -29.33 1.84
C ALA A 7 -7.46 -28.86 3.20
N TRP A 8 -7.16 -29.80 4.09
CA TRP A 8 -6.55 -29.51 5.39
C TRP A 8 -5.05 -29.75 5.32
N ILE A 9 -4.27 -28.71 5.64
CA ILE A 9 -2.82 -28.79 5.80
C ILE A 9 -2.55 -28.81 7.31
N THR A 10 -2.16 -29.96 7.84
CA THR A 10 -1.81 -30.10 9.27
C THR A 10 -0.36 -29.71 9.46
N LEU A 11 -0.13 -28.67 10.24
CA LEU A 11 1.20 -28.19 10.63
C LEU A 11 1.79 -29.07 11.75
N SER A 12 3.08 -28.92 11.99
CA SER A 12 3.85 -29.68 12.98
C SER A 12 3.33 -29.53 14.42
N ASP A 13 2.71 -28.39 14.74
CA ASP A 13 2.08 -28.12 16.04
C ASP A 13 0.64 -28.68 16.16
N GLY A 14 0.13 -29.30 15.11
CA GLY A 14 -1.21 -29.87 15.02
C GLY A 14 -2.28 -28.89 14.53
N CYS A 15 -1.97 -27.60 14.36
CA CYS A 15 -2.90 -26.64 13.78
C CYS A 15 -3.18 -26.99 12.31
N ARG A 16 -4.45 -26.92 11.90
CA ARG A 16 -4.85 -27.19 10.52
C ARG A 16 -5.17 -25.90 9.78
N LEU A 17 -4.49 -25.69 8.65
CA LEU A 17 -4.81 -24.60 7.73
C LEU A 17 -5.74 -25.09 6.62
N ALA A 18 -6.70 -24.25 6.26
CA ALA A 18 -7.67 -24.52 5.20
C ALA A 18 -7.13 -23.99 3.86
N ALA A 19 -7.10 -24.86 2.87
CA ALA A 19 -6.66 -24.55 1.52
C ALA A 19 -7.76 -24.83 0.49
N ARG A 20 -7.82 -24.04 -0.57
CA ARG A 20 -8.56 -24.35 -1.80
C ARG A 20 -7.57 -24.56 -2.92
N ILE A 21 -7.77 -25.63 -3.69
CA ILE A 21 -6.80 -26.09 -4.69
C ILE A 21 -7.50 -26.29 -6.03
N TRP A 22 -6.95 -25.70 -7.10
CA TRP A 22 -7.37 -25.91 -8.48
C TRP A 22 -6.28 -26.69 -9.20
N LEU A 23 -6.64 -27.83 -9.80
CA LEU A 23 -5.70 -28.79 -10.37
C LEU A 23 -6.03 -29.09 -11.85
N PRO A 24 -5.02 -29.26 -12.71
CA PRO A 24 -5.17 -29.98 -13.97
C PRO A 24 -5.80 -31.37 -13.75
N ASP A 25 -6.59 -31.87 -14.71
CA ASP A 25 -7.31 -33.14 -14.52
C ASP A 25 -6.39 -34.35 -14.43
N ASP A 26 -5.23 -34.27 -15.08
CA ASP A 26 -4.22 -35.32 -15.17
C ASP A 26 -3.06 -35.13 -14.18
N ALA A 27 -3.15 -34.18 -13.25
CA ALA A 27 -2.06 -33.82 -12.32
C ALA A 27 -1.58 -34.98 -11.45
N GLU A 28 -2.43 -35.96 -11.14
CA GLU A 28 -2.03 -37.18 -10.38
C GLU A 28 -1.14 -38.13 -11.19
N THR A 29 -1.22 -38.06 -12.52
CA THR A 29 -0.41 -38.87 -13.44
C THR A 29 0.75 -38.09 -14.04
N ASN A 30 0.56 -36.78 -14.19
CA ASN A 30 1.52 -35.81 -14.70
C ASN A 30 1.64 -34.67 -13.67
N PRO A 31 2.43 -34.84 -12.60
CA PRO A 31 2.57 -33.83 -11.56
C PRO A 31 3.02 -32.47 -12.12
N VAL A 32 2.50 -31.39 -11.53
CA VAL A 32 2.72 -30.01 -11.98
C VAL A 32 3.24 -29.14 -10.82
N PRO A 33 3.93 -28.03 -11.08
CA PRO A 33 4.34 -27.14 -9.99
C PRO A 33 3.14 -26.39 -9.40
N ALA A 34 3.26 -25.95 -8.15
CA ALA A 34 2.21 -25.22 -7.44
C ALA A 34 2.47 -23.71 -7.43
N ILE A 35 1.40 -22.91 -7.54
CA ILE A 35 1.40 -21.46 -7.33
C ILE A 35 0.56 -21.16 -6.09
N LEU A 36 1.21 -20.67 -5.04
CA LEU A 36 0.63 -20.40 -3.72
C LEU A 36 0.31 -18.90 -3.54
N GLU A 37 -0.87 -18.61 -3.01
CA GLU A 37 -1.18 -17.34 -2.35
C GLU A 37 -1.64 -17.61 -0.91
N TYR A 38 -0.94 -17.01 0.05
CA TYR A 38 -1.06 -17.25 1.49
C TYR A 38 -1.36 -15.91 2.18
N LEU A 39 -2.58 -15.69 2.65
CA LEU A 39 -3.01 -14.38 3.21
C LEU A 39 -4.37 -14.50 3.96
N PRO A 40 -4.73 -13.54 4.84
CA PRO A 40 -5.88 -13.65 5.76
C PRO A 40 -7.25 -13.31 5.16
N TYR A 41 -7.33 -12.92 3.88
CA TYR A 41 -8.56 -12.38 3.26
C TYR A 41 -9.61 -13.42 2.84
N ARG A 42 -9.64 -14.59 3.49
CA ARG A 42 -10.77 -15.54 3.51
C ARG A 42 -11.15 -16.14 2.14
N LYS A 43 -10.71 -17.38 1.87
CA LYS A 43 -10.90 -18.11 0.61
C LYS A 43 -12.36 -18.51 0.30
N ASP A 44 -13.23 -18.54 1.31
CA ASP A 44 -14.62 -18.97 1.20
C ASP A 44 -15.61 -17.80 1.08
N ASP A 45 -15.16 -16.57 1.31
CA ASP A 45 -15.99 -15.36 1.21
C ASP A 45 -15.22 -14.14 0.67
N GLY A 46 -14.51 -13.38 1.51
CA GLY A 46 -13.94 -12.07 1.20
C GLY A 46 -13.21 -11.98 -0.13
N ASN A 47 -12.25 -12.88 -0.37
CA ASN A 47 -11.51 -12.96 -1.63
C ASN A 47 -11.99 -14.06 -2.58
N ALA A 48 -12.99 -14.86 -2.21
CA ALA A 48 -13.41 -16.01 -3.00
C ALA A 48 -13.75 -15.63 -4.46
N SER A 49 -14.43 -14.50 -4.68
CA SER A 49 -14.76 -14.02 -6.03
C SER A 49 -13.52 -13.61 -6.84
N GLN A 50 -12.50 -13.04 -6.18
CA GLN A 50 -11.26 -12.62 -6.84
C GLN A 50 -10.40 -13.83 -7.23
N ASP A 51 -10.43 -14.87 -6.40
CA ASP A 51 -9.67 -16.10 -6.59
C ASP A 51 -10.14 -16.88 -7.82
N LEU A 52 -11.44 -16.85 -8.11
CA LEU A 52 -12.04 -17.50 -9.29
C LEU A 52 -11.56 -16.94 -10.65
N THR A 53 -10.88 -15.79 -10.68
CA THR A 53 -10.28 -15.28 -11.92
C THR A 53 -8.88 -15.86 -12.17
N ARG A 54 -8.08 -16.04 -11.12
CA ARG A 54 -6.64 -16.33 -11.23
C ARG A 54 -6.32 -17.81 -11.15
N PHE A 55 -6.84 -18.49 -10.12
CA PHE A 55 -6.46 -19.88 -9.86
C PHE A 55 -6.97 -20.87 -10.92
N PRO A 56 -8.19 -20.73 -11.47
CA PRO A 56 -8.60 -21.53 -12.62
C PRO A 56 -7.69 -21.34 -13.83
N TYR A 57 -7.28 -20.09 -14.11
CA TYR A 57 -6.35 -19.78 -15.19
C TYR A 57 -5.01 -20.51 -14.99
N PHE A 58 -4.45 -20.51 -13.77
CA PHE A 58 -3.22 -21.27 -13.48
C PHE A 58 -3.38 -22.76 -13.75
N ALA A 59 -4.49 -23.36 -13.32
CA ALA A 59 -4.76 -24.78 -13.55
C ALA A 59 -4.99 -25.14 -15.02
N GLU A 60 -5.59 -24.24 -15.80
CA GLU A 60 -5.72 -24.40 -17.26
C GLU A 60 -4.37 -24.31 -17.98
N HIS A 61 -3.35 -23.70 -17.36
CA HIS A 61 -1.99 -23.56 -17.90
C HIS A 61 -0.96 -24.51 -17.25
N GLY A 62 -1.44 -25.60 -16.64
CA GLY A 62 -0.57 -26.67 -16.14
C GLY A 62 0.15 -26.33 -14.84
N TYR A 63 -0.52 -25.63 -13.92
CA TYR A 63 -0.07 -25.38 -12.55
C TYR A 63 -1.13 -25.81 -11.53
N ALA A 64 -0.73 -26.22 -10.34
CA ALA A 64 -1.66 -26.31 -9.22
C ALA A 64 -1.85 -24.91 -8.62
N GLY A 65 -3.05 -24.33 -8.75
CA GLY A 65 -3.38 -23.07 -8.07
C GLY A 65 -3.78 -23.34 -6.62
N VAL A 66 -3.12 -22.72 -5.64
CA VAL A 66 -3.33 -22.98 -4.21
C VAL A 66 -3.59 -21.69 -3.45
N ARG A 67 -4.78 -21.58 -2.84
CA ARG A 67 -5.15 -20.48 -1.97
C ARG A 67 -5.27 -20.97 -0.53
N VAL A 68 -4.50 -20.40 0.39
CA VAL A 68 -4.47 -20.81 1.81
C VAL A 68 -4.89 -19.66 2.72
N ASP A 69 -5.89 -19.90 3.57
CA ASP A 69 -6.18 -19.01 4.69
C ASP A 69 -5.08 -19.19 5.76
N ILE A 70 -4.45 -18.11 6.18
CA ILE A 70 -3.42 -18.17 7.23
C ILE A 70 -4.04 -18.56 8.57
N ARG A 71 -3.20 -18.92 9.54
CA ARG A 71 -3.62 -19.25 10.91
C ARG A 71 -4.57 -18.19 11.47
N GLY A 72 -5.68 -18.64 12.05
CA GLY A 72 -6.69 -17.77 12.67
C GLY A 72 -7.60 -17.01 11.71
N SER A 73 -7.40 -17.12 10.39
CA SER A 73 -8.22 -16.48 9.37
C SER A 73 -9.13 -17.50 8.66
N GLY A 74 -10.27 -17.03 8.15
CA GLY A 74 -11.24 -17.85 7.41
C GLY A 74 -11.53 -19.18 8.13
N SER A 75 -11.40 -20.29 7.39
CA SER A 75 -11.65 -21.63 7.94
C SER A 75 -10.45 -22.30 8.62
N SER A 76 -9.24 -21.72 8.55
CA SER A 76 -8.04 -22.23 9.23
C SER A 76 -8.19 -22.19 10.75
N GLU A 77 -7.53 -23.08 11.48
CA GLU A 77 -7.52 -23.08 12.94
C GLU A 77 -6.57 -22.01 13.53
N GLY A 78 -6.60 -21.85 14.86
CA GLY A 78 -5.69 -20.97 15.60
C GLY A 78 -6.22 -19.55 15.81
N LEU A 79 -5.29 -18.62 16.06
CA LEU A 79 -5.52 -17.18 16.18
C LEU A 79 -4.54 -16.46 15.27
N ILE A 80 -4.97 -15.31 14.75
CA ILE A 80 -4.07 -14.34 14.14
C ILE A 80 -3.61 -13.41 15.25
N GLU A 81 -2.31 -13.40 15.51
CA GLU A 81 -1.72 -12.72 16.68
C GLU A 81 -1.21 -11.30 16.34
N GLY A 82 -1.10 -10.98 15.05
CA GLY A 82 -0.54 -9.74 14.57
C GLY A 82 -0.32 -9.78 13.07
N GLU A 83 0.25 -8.70 12.55
CA GLU A 83 0.57 -8.56 11.14
C GLU A 83 1.98 -9.09 10.81
N TYR A 84 2.07 -10.00 9.83
CA TYR A 84 3.31 -10.59 9.31
C TYR A 84 4.22 -11.24 10.37
N THR A 85 3.62 -11.84 11.39
CA THR A 85 4.36 -12.41 12.53
C THR A 85 5.35 -13.49 12.09
N VAL A 86 6.39 -13.73 12.91
CA VAL A 86 7.30 -14.88 12.71
C VAL A 86 6.52 -16.20 12.58
N ARG A 87 5.44 -16.37 13.36
CA ARG A 87 4.58 -17.56 13.29
C ARG A 87 3.98 -17.75 11.90
N GLU A 88 3.37 -16.71 11.35
CA GLU A 88 2.82 -16.73 9.98
C GLU A 88 3.88 -17.19 8.97
N GLN A 89 5.08 -16.62 9.05
CA GLN A 89 6.14 -16.93 8.11
C GLN A 89 6.66 -18.37 8.26
N LEU A 90 6.74 -18.90 9.49
CA LEU A 90 7.14 -20.30 9.75
C LEU A 90 6.07 -21.28 9.27
N ASP A 91 4.80 -20.99 9.52
CA ASP A 91 3.68 -21.81 9.04
C ASP A 91 3.70 -21.89 7.50
N ALA A 92 4.03 -20.81 6.81
CA ALA A 92 4.17 -20.80 5.36
C ALA A 92 5.30 -21.73 4.85
N LEU A 93 6.41 -21.86 5.58
CA LEU A 93 7.48 -22.82 5.21
C LEU A 93 6.97 -24.26 5.24
N GLU A 94 6.17 -24.60 6.26
CA GLU A 94 5.54 -25.91 6.38
C GLU A 94 4.50 -26.15 5.28
N VAL A 95 3.72 -25.12 4.92
CA VAL A 95 2.79 -25.18 3.78
C VAL A 95 3.55 -25.44 2.47
N ILE A 96 4.64 -24.72 2.21
CA ILE A 96 5.45 -24.91 1.00
C ILE A 96 6.06 -26.32 0.95
N ALA A 97 6.57 -26.82 2.09
CA ALA A 97 7.07 -28.19 2.18
C ALA A 97 5.97 -29.23 1.92
N TRP A 98 4.80 -29.06 2.55
CA TRP A 98 3.64 -29.93 2.34
C TRP A 98 3.22 -29.96 0.86
N LEU A 99 3.18 -28.81 0.21
CA LEU A 99 2.83 -28.69 -1.22
C LEU A 99 3.80 -29.46 -2.10
N ALA A 100 5.10 -29.33 -1.85
CA ALA A 100 6.15 -30.00 -2.63
C ALA A 100 6.10 -31.54 -2.50
N GLU A 101 5.45 -32.08 -1.47
CA GLU A 101 5.32 -33.52 -1.23
C GLU A 101 4.01 -34.12 -1.77
N GLN A 102 3.09 -33.31 -2.28
CA GLN A 102 1.82 -33.82 -2.79
C GLN A 102 2.02 -34.64 -4.09
N PRO A 103 1.25 -35.73 -4.31
CA PRO A 103 1.43 -36.59 -5.48
C PRO A 103 1.15 -35.88 -6.82
N TRP A 104 0.38 -34.80 -6.79
CA TRP A 104 0.08 -33.96 -7.95
C TRP A 104 1.09 -32.80 -8.14
N CYS A 105 2.03 -32.63 -7.22
CA CYS A 105 3.07 -31.60 -7.27
C CYS A 105 4.38 -32.18 -7.78
N ASP A 106 5.07 -31.48 -8.69
CA ASP A 106 6.40 -31.90 -9.18
C ASP A 106 7.56 -31.51 -8.24
N GLY A 107 7.23 -30.89 -7.10
CA GLY A 107 8.17 -30.39 -6.09
C GLY A 107 8.54 -28.92 -6.24
N GLY A 108 8.16 -28.26 -7.34
CA GLY A 108 8.34 -26.83 -7.56
C GLY A 108 7.18 -26.01 -6.98
N VAL A 109 7.50 -24.95 -6.24
CA VAL A 109 6.51 -23.99 -5.72
C VAL A 109 6.88 -22.57 -6.15
N GLY A 110 5.91 -21.82 -6.64
CA GLY A 110 5.96 -20.37 -6.78
C GLY A 110 4.98 -19.70 -5.83
N MET A 111 5.20 -18.42 -5.51
CA MET A 111 4.25 -17.62 -4.73
C MET A 111 3.81 -16.37 -5.48
N ILE A 112 2.53 -16.04 -5.40
CA ILE A 112 1.96 -14.81 -5.95
C ILE A 112 1.10 -14.11 -4.90
N GLY A 113 1.18 -12.79 -4.85
CA GLY A 113 0.27 -11.99 -4.03
C GLY A 113 0.43 -10.50 -4.25
N TYR A 114 -0.63 -9.76 -3.96
CA TYR A 114 -0.59 -8.30 -3.84
C TYR A 114 -0.97 -7.88 -2.43
N SER A 115 -0.58 -6.68 -2.01
CA SER A 115 -0.81 -6.26 -0.62
C SER A 115 -0.19 -7.28 0.34
N TRP A 116 -0.89 -7.72 1.39
CA TRP A 116 -0.41 -8.75 2.31
C TRP A 116 0.29 -9.96 1.67
N GLY A 117 -0.26 -10.49 0.58
CA GLY A 117 0.37 -11.62 -0.13
C GLY A 117 1.68 -11.25 -0.85
N GLY A 118 1.83 -9.98 -1.24
CA GLY A 118 3.07 -9.44 -1.79
C GLY A 118 4.13 -9.21 -0.72
N PHE A 119 3.73 -8.63 0.43
CA PHE A 119 4.60 -8.42 1.59
C PHE A 119 5.13 -9.75 2.14
N ASN A 120 4.22 -10.67 2.46
CA ASN A 120 4.65 -11.95 3.02
C ASN A 120 5.35 -12.83 1.97
N GLY A 121 5.06 -12.66 0.67
CA GLY A 121 5.82 -13.30 -0.41
C GLY A 121 7.31 -12.96 -0.35
N LEU A 122 7.65 -11.69 -0.11
CA LEU A 122 9.04 -11.25 0.10
C LEU A 122 9.63 -11.85 1.38
N GLN A 123 8.91 -11.76 2.50
CA GLN A 123 9.37 -12.25 3.82
C GLN A 123 9.59 -13.77 3.84
N ILE A 124 8.70 -14.54 3.20
CA ILE A 124 8.79 -15.99 3.09
C ILE A 124 9.94 -16.36 2.15
N ALA A 125 10.14 -15.65 1.04
CA ALA A 125 11.27 -15.87 0.15
C ALA A 125 12.63 -15.63 0.86
N ALA A 126 12.72 -14.61 1.73
CA ALA A 126 13.90 -14.35 2.56
C ALA A 126 14.24 -15.52 3.51
N ARG A 127 13.28 -16.38 3.85
CA ARG A 127 13.50 -17.60 4.66
C ARG A 127 14.00 -18.80 3.83
N ARG A 128 14.10 -18.65 2.51
CA ARG A 128 14.67 -19.64 1.57
C ARG A 128 14.09 -21.06 1.66
N PRO A 129 12.75 -21.23 1.64
CA PRO A 129 12.17 -22.56 1.55
C PRO A 129 12.67 -23.28 0.28
N PRO A 130 13.25 -24.50 0.37
CA PRO A 130 13.93 -25.14 -0.76
C PRO A 130 13.07 -25.37 -2.00
N ALA A 131 11.75 -25.54 -1.84
CA ALA A 131 10.81 -25.75 -2.93
C ALA A 131 10.41 -24.45 -3.65
N LEU A 132 10.61 -23.28 -3.04
CA LEU A 132 10.24 -21.99 -3.61
C LEU A 132 11.26 -21.56 -4.67
N LYS A 133 10.83 -21.47 -5.93
CA LYS A 133 11.73 -21.13 -7.05
C LYS A 133 11.57 -19.70 -7.56
N ALA A 134 10.36 -19.17 -7.47
CA ALA A 134 10.05 -17.84 -7.95
C ALA A 134 8.87 -17.21 -7.20
N ILE A 135 8.87 -15.89 -7.09
CA ILE A 135 7.76 -15.10 -6.56
C ILE A 135 7.32 -14.01 -7.55
N VAL A 136 6.04 -13.66 -7.47
CA VAL A 136 5.46 -12.47 -8.09
C VAL A 136 4.88 -11.63 -6.94
N THR A 137 5.57 -10.56 -6.58
CA THR A 137 5.17 -9.64 -5.51
C THR A 137 4.63 -8.35 -6.12
N MET A 138 3.47 -7.91 -5.63
CA MET A 138 2.76 -6.77 -6.20
C MET A 138 2.33 -5.82 -5.09
N HIS A 139 2.44 -4.51 -5.29
CA HIS A 139 1.90 -3.50 -4.38
C HIS A 139 2.25 -3.77 -2.90
N ALA A 140 3.54 -3.97 -2.64
CA ALA A 140 4.07 -4.38 -1.35
C ALA A 140 5.31 -3.58 -0.96
N ALA A 141 5.50 -3.35 0.34
CA ALA A 141 6.68 -2.69 0.86
C ALA A 141 7.80 -3.69 1.21
N ASP A 142 9.03 -3.20 1.10
CA ASP A 142 10.26 -3.83 1.62
C ASP A 142 10.63 -3.35 3.03
N ASP A 143 10.09 -2.20 3.44
CA ASP A 143 10.22 -1.56 4.75
C ASP A 143 8.83 -1.37 5.37
N ARG A 144 8.55 -2.07 6.48
CA ARG A 144 7.25 -2.03 7.16
C ARG A 144 7.00 -0.76 7.97
N TYR A 145 8.03 0.04 8.23
CA TYR A 145 7.89 1.25 9.02
C TYR A 145 7.78 2.48 8.14
N ALA A 146 8.67 2.66 7.16
CA ALA A 146 8.74 3.92 6.42
C ALA A 146 7.81 4.00 5.19
N ASP A 147 7.29 2.85 4.72
CA ASP A 147 6.47 2.73 3.50
C ASP A 147 5.29 1.75 3.68
N ASP A 148 4.70 1.71 4.88
CA ASP A 148 3.49 0.94 5.16
C ASP A 148 2.38 1.83 5.75
N CYS A 149 1.16 1.31 5.86
CA CYS A 149 -0.03 2.01 6.37
C CYS A 149 0.07 2.56 7.81
N HIS A 150 1.20 2.33 8.48
CA HIS A 150 1.50 2.76 9.85
C HIS A 150 2.18 4.13 9.88
N TYR A 151 3.39 4.20 9.34
CA TYR A 151 4.24 5.38 9.38
C TYR A 151 4.78 5.69 7.99
N GLN A 152 5.01 6.98 7.73
CA GLN A 152 5.69 7.43 6.52
C GLN A 152 6.59 8.60 6.89
N GLY A 153 7.90 8.45 6.67
CA GLY A 153 8.90 9.44 7.10
C GLY A 153 8.91 9.72 8.61
N GLY A 154 8.53 8.74 9.44
CA GLY A 154 8.41 8.89 10.90
C GLY A 154 7.15 9.65 11.36
N CYS A 155 6.26 10.03 10.44
CA CYS A 155 4.93 10.54 10.77
C CYS A 155 3.93 9.39 10.85
N LEU A 156 3.06 9.39 11.86
CA LEU A 156 1.91 8.48 11.92
C LEU A 156 0.96 8.78 10.76
N LEU A 157 0.61 7.75 9.98
CA LEU A 157 -0.36 7.87 8.91
C LEU A 157 -1.78 7.97 9.46
N GLY A 158 -2.22 9.20 9.71
CA GLY A 158 -3.53 9.48 10.34
C GLY A 158 -4.70 8.93 9.54
N SER A 159 -4.55 8.89 8.21
CA SER A 159 -5.56 8.41 7.29
C SER A 159 -5.64 6.88 7.18
N ASP A 160 -4.59 6.13 7.52
CA ASP A 160 -4.55 4.70 7.17
C ASP A 160 -4.33 3.75 8.37
N MET A 161 -3.57 4.15 9.41
CA MET A 161 -3.24 3.25 10.52
C MET A 161 -4.50 2.70 11.24
N LEU A 162 -5.40 3.59 11.69
CA LEU A 162 -6.64 3.18 12.35
C LEU A 162 -7.56 2.44 11.37
N LYS A 163 -7.73 3.00 10.17
CA LYS A 163 -8.55 2.48 9.08
C LYS A 163 -8.18 1.03 8.74
N TRP A 164 -6.90 0.71 8.62
CA TRP A 164 -6.42 -0.62 8.31
C TRP A 164 -6.56 -1.58 9.49
N ALA A 165 -6.19 -1.15 10.71
CA ALA A 165 -6.34 -1.96 11.92
C ALA A 165 -7.80 -2.42 12.13
N THR A 166 -8.77 -1.51 11.96
CA THR A 166 -10.20 -1.84 12.09
C THR A 166 -10.68 -2.75 10.96
N SER A 167 -10.10 -2.64 9.76
CA SER A 167 -10.42 -3.54 8.64
C SER A 167 -9.95 -4.96 8.91
N MET A 168 -8.73 -5.13 9.40
CA MET A 168 -8.20 -6.43 9.82
C MET A 168 -9.04 -7.01 10.96
N ARG A 169 -9.35 -6.19 11.98
CA ARG A 169 -10.25 -6.59 13.08
C ARG A 169 -11.58 -7.15 12.57
N ALA A 170 -12.17 -6.52 11.55
CA ALA A 170 -13.42 -6.95 10.94
C ALA A 170 -13.30 -8.27 10.16
N TYR A 171 -12.21 -8.46 9.39
CA TYR A 171 -11.96 -9.72 8.68
C TYR A 171 -11.78 -10.91 9.65
N ASP A 172 -11.03 -10.68 10.72
CA ASP A 172 -10.69 -11.71 11.71
C ASP A 172 -11.85 -12.02 12.66
N ALA A 173 -12.78 -11.08 12.81
CA ALA A 173 -14.01 -11.24 13.59
C ALA A 173 -15.09 -12.10 12.88
N LEU A 174 -14.95 -12.38 11.58
CA LEU A 174 -15.90 -13.24 10.86
C LEU A 174 -15.64 -14.73 11.17
N PRO A 175 -16.68 -15.55 11.37
CA PRO A 175 -16.53 -16.95 11.77
C PRO A 175 -15.89 -17.83 10.69
N PRO A 176 -15.34 -18.99 11.06
CA PRO A 176 -15.08 -20.09 10.14
C PRO A 176 -16.36 -20.55 9.44
N ASP A 177 -16.26 -21.07 8.20
CA ASP A 177 -17.43 -21.58 7.49
C ASP A 177 -17.91 -22.93 8.08
N PRO A 178 -19.20 -23.08 8.48
CA PRO A 178 -19.73 -24.31 9.05
C PRO A 178 -19.78 -25.49 8.08
N ARG A 179 -19.59 -25.28 6.76
CA ARG A 179 -19.41 -26.37 5.78
C ARG A 179 -18.15 -27.17 6.07
N TRP A 180 -17.13 -26.53 6.65
CA TRP A 180 -15.80 -27.11 6.87
C TRP A 180 -15.51 -27.36 8.35
N ARG A 181 -16.18 -26.66 9.27
CA ARG A 181 -15.87 -26.65 10.71
C ARG A 181 -17.13 -26.90 11.54
N GLU A 182 -17.21 -28.05 12.18
CA GLU A 182 -18.32 -28.36 13.11
C GLU A 182 -18.26 -27.47 14.38
N ASP A 183 -17.04 -27.11 14.79
CA ASP A 183 -16.74 -26.26 15.94
C ASP A 183 -16.76 -24.75 15.61
N TRP A 184 -17.22 -24.37 14.41
CA TRP A 184 -17.16 -22.98 13.89
C TRP A 184 -17.63 -21.95 14.92
N ARG A 185 -18.72 -22.24 15.64
CA ARG A 185 -19.35 -21.28 16.56
C ARG A 185 -18.54 -21.09 17.82
N SER A 186 -18.03 -22.17 18.41
CA SER A 186 -17.16 -22.10 19.59
C SER A 186 -15.83 -21.42 19.25
N ASP A 187 -15.26 -21.73 18.09
CA ASP A 187 -14.02 -21.11 17.64
C ASP A 187 -14.22 -19.63 17.28
N TRP A 188 -15.37 -19.28 16.70
CA TRP A 188 -15.74 -17.89 16.43
C TRP A 188 -15.81 -17.05 17.71
N LEU A 189 -16.57 -17.49 18.71
CA LEU A 189 -16.65 -16.77 20.00
C LEU A 189 -15.30 -16.65 20.68
N ARG A 190 -14.44 -17.66 20.54
CA ARG A 190 -13.06 -17.62 21.03
C ARG A 190 -12.23 -16.57 20.30
N ARG A 191 -12.26 -16.53 18.96
CA ARG A 191 -11.54 -15.50 18.16
C ARG A 191 -12.00 -14.08 18.48
N LEU A 192 -13.32 -13.87 18.61
CA LEU A 192 -13.87 -12.56 19.01
C LEU A 192 -13.27 -12.07 20.34
N ALA A 193 -13.11 -13.00 21.30
CA ALA A 193 -12.58 -12.71 22.63
C ALA A 193 -11.05 -12.60 22.69
N GLU A 194 -10.31 -13.37 21.89
CA GLU A 194 -8.87 -13.58 22.06
C GLU A 194 -8.00 -12.91 20.99
N THR A 195 -8.50 -12.67 19.78
CA THR A 195 -7.72 -11.97 18.74
C THR A 195 -7.44 -10.53 19.22
N PRO A 196 -6.19 -10.04 19.18
CA PRO A 196 -5.86 -8.68 19.60
C PRO A 196 -6.34 -7.64 18.58
N ALA A 197 -6.45 -6.37 19.02
CA ALA A 197 -6.59 -5.23 18.11
C ALA A 197 -5.19 -4.70 17.78
N PHE A 198 -4.77 -4.81 16.51
CA PHE A 198 -3.39 -4.51 16.11
C PHE A 198 -2.96 -3.05 16.35
N ILE A 199 -3.93 -2.13 16.36
CA ILE A 199 -3.71 -0.69 16.58
C ILE A 199 -2.91 -0.39 17.86
N GLY A 200 -3.11 -1.19 18.92
CA GLY A 200 -2.41 -1.00 20.20
C GLY A 200 -0.91 -1.22 20.06
N ASP A 201 -0.51 -2.31 19.42
CA ASP A 201 0.90 -2.63 19.18
C ASP A 201 1.51 -1.65 18.16
N TRP A 202 0.82 -1.39 17.06
CA TRP A 202 1.32 -0.48 16.02
C TRP A 202 1.63 0.92 16.55
N LEU A 203 0.74 1.49 17.38
CA LEU A 203 0.96 2.80 18.00
C LEU A 203 2.01 2.79 19.10
N ALA A 204 2.22 1.65 19.78
CA ALA A 204 3.25 1.52 20.81
C ALA A 204 4.67 1.53 20.20
N HIS A 205 4.80 1.10 18.94
CA HIS A 205 6.07 1.02 18.21
C HIS A 205 6.30 2.25 17.30
N GLN A 206 6.40 3.44 17.89
CA GLN A 206 6.58 4.71 17.16
C GLN A 206 7.97 4.90 16.50
N ARG A 207 8.92 3.99 16.71
CA ARG A 207 10.29 4.04 16.15
C ARG A 207 10.56 2.78 15.33
N TYR A 208 11.57 2.83 14.46
CA TYR A 208 12.03 1.65 13.72
C TYR A 208 12.82 0.67 14.61
N ASP A 209 12.09 -0.06 15.45
CA ASP A 209 12.63 -1.05 16.39
C ASP A 209 12.45 -2.50 15.87
N GLU A 210 12.75 -3.48 16.73
CA GLU A 210 12.69 -4.91 16.39
C GLU A 210 11.31 -5.39 15.90
N PHE A 211 10.23 -4.73 16.29
CA PHE A 211 8.88 -5.06 15.81
C PHE A 211 8.78 -4.88 14.29
N TRP A 212 9.28 -3.76 13.78
CA TRP A 212 9.26 -3.46 12.35
C TRP A 212 10.36 -4.19 11.58
N LYS A 213 11.57 -4.26 12.15
CA LYS A 213 12.72 -4.96 11.53
C LYS A 213 12.40 -6.44 11.24
N GLN A 214 11.66 -7.12 12.12
CA GLN A 214 11.31 -8.53 11.96
C GLN A 214 10.64 -8.88 10.62
N GLY A 215 9.84 -7.96 10.06
CA GLY A 215 9.11 -8.17 8.82
C GLY A 215 9.59 -7.32 7.64
N SER A 216 10.68 -6.56 7.79
CA SER A 216 11.22 -5.69 6.75
C SER A 216 12.36 -6.41 6.03
N VAL A 217 12.19 -6.67 4.73
CA VAL A 217 13.21 -7.37 3.93
C VAL A 217 14.37 -6.46 3.52
N CYS A 218 14.22 -5.14 3.72
CA CYS A 218 15.29 -4.18 3.54
C CYS A 218 16.48 -4.38 4.49
N GLU A 219 16.28 -5.12 5.58
CA GLU A 219 17.36 -5.51 6.51
C GLU A 219 18.42 -6.40 5.85
N ASP A 220 18.02 -7.30 4.95
CA ASP A 220 18.94 -8.13 4.17
C ASP A 220 18.29 -8.71 2.90
N TYR A 221 18.34 -7.92 1.81
CA TYR A 221 17.86 -8.34 0.50
C TYR A 221 18.56 -9.59 -0.06
N ALA A 222 19.79 -9.89 0.39
CA ALA A 222 20.57 -11.02 -0.14
C ALA A 222 20.01 -12.38 0.30
N THR A 223 19.11 -12.39 1.28
CA THR A 223 18.42 -13.61 1.71
C THR A 223 17.36 -14.10 0.71
N ILE A 224 16.91 -13.26 -0.22
CA ILE A 224 15.94 -13.64 -1.24
C ILE A 224 16.69 -14.23 -2.44
N GLU A 225 16.65 -15.56 -2.55
CA GLU A 225 17.29 -16.32 -3.64
C GLU A 225 16.30 -16.71 -4.76
N ALA A 226 15.00 -16.76 -4.46
CA ALA A 226 13.96 -17.04 -5.44
C ALA A 226 13.91 -15.93 -6.49
N ALA A 227 13.64 -16.29 -7.75
CA ALA A 227 13.50 -15.30 -8.81
C ALA A 227 12.27 -14.41 -8.52
N THR A 228 12.43 -13.09 -8.55
CA THR A 228 11.41 -12.13 -8.12
C THR A 228 10.91 -11.23 -9.24
N LEU A 229 9.64 -11.36 -9.63
CA LEU A 229 8.95 -10.34 -10.42
C LEU A 229 8.28 -9.34 -9.47
N VAL A 230 8.69 -8.07 -9.54
CA VAL A 230 8.20 -6.98 -8.69
C VAL A 230 7.24 -6.10 -9.48
N VAL A 231 6.04 -5.87 -8.99
CA VAL A 231 4.99 -5.12 -9.69
C VAL A 231 4.46 -3.98 -8.82
N GLY A 232 4.33 -2.79 -9.39
CA GLY A 232 3.74 -1.63 -8.73
C GLY A 232 2.77 -0.86 -9.63
N GLY A 233 2.19 0.21 -9.08
CA GLY A 233 1.26 1.07 -9.79
C GLY A 233 1.40 2.53 -9.37
N TRP A 234 1.45 3.48 -10.32
CA TRP A 234 1.68 4.89 -9.96
C TRP A 234 0.58 5.52 -9.09
N ALA A 235 -0.61 4.94 -9.07
CA ALA A 235 -1.70 5.36 -8.20
C ALA A 235 -1.79 4.56 -6.88
N ASP A 236 -0.81 3.69 -6.62
CA ASP A 236 -0.68 2.85 -5.42
C ASP A 236 0.43 3.37 -4.48
N SER A 237 0.20 3.28 -3.17
CA SER A 237 1.13 3.78 -2.15
C SER A 237 2.46 3.03 -2.09
N TYR A 238 2.47 1.75 -2.46
CA TYR A 238 3.62 0.86 -2.21
C TYR A 238 4.65 0.86 -3.34
N THR A 239 4.44 1.65 -4.39
CA THR A 239 5.30 1.65 -5.58
C THR A 239 6.74 2.07 -5.30
N ASN A 240 6.98 2.76 -4.18
CA ASN A 240 8.30 3.11 -3.66
C ASN A 240 9.27 1.92 -3.52
N ALA A 241 8.76 0.72 -3.22
CA ALA A 241 9.57 -0.47 -3.01
C ALA A 241 10.11 -1.08 -4.32
N VAL A 242 9.42 -0.89 -5.44
CA VAL A 242 9.81 -1.48 -6.74
C VAL A 242 11.26 -1.12 -7.12
N PRO A 243 11.65 0.17 -7.24
CA PRO A 243 13.02 0.51 -7.57
C PRO A 243 14.05 0.05 -6.53
N ARG A 244 13.72 0.06 -5.23
CA ARG A 244 14.64 -0.39 -4.17
C ARG A 244 14.92 -1.89 -4.25
N LEU A 245 13.89 -2.71 -4.45
CA LEU A 245 14.04 -4.14 -4.66
C LEU A 245 14.87 -4.45 -5.92
N LEU A 246 14.62 -3.73 -7.03
CA LEU A 246 15.39 -3.86 -8.27
C LEU A 246 16.82 -3.34 -8.18
N GLU A 247 17.13 -2.50 -7.20
CA GLU A 247 18.49 -2.07 -6.91
C GLU A 247 19.22 -3.13 -6.06
N HIS A 248 18.61 -3.61 -4.96
CA HIS A 248 19.33 -4.32 -3.91
C HIS A 248 19.24 -5.86 -3.91
N LEU A 249 18.18 -6.47 -4.44
CA LEU A 249 18.12 -7.93 -4.65
C LEU A 249 19.33 -8.46 -5.46
N SER A 250 19.72 -9.71 -5.23
CA SER A 250 20.81 -10.35 -6.00
C SER A 250 20.35 -11.49 -6.90
N CYS A 251 19.10 -11.96 -6.71
CA CYS A 251 18.46 -12.96 -7.53
C CYS A 251 18.02 -12.40 -8.89
N GLU A 252 17.57 -13.29 -9.77
CA GLU A 252 16.93 -12.90 -11.03
C GLU A 252 15.65 -12.12 -10.75
N ARG A 253 15.58 -10.90 -11.29
CA ARG A 253 14.52 -9.95 -10.94
C ARG A 253 14.10 -9.09 -12.11
N ARG A 254 12.80 -8.78 -12.19
CA ARG A 254 12.24 -7.87 -13.19
C ARG A 254 11.16 -7.00 -12.56
N GLY A 255 10.99 -5.80 -13.10
CA GLY A 255 10.04 -4.80 -12.61
C GLY A 255 8.97 -4.45 -13.63
N ILE A 256 7.75 -4.25 -13.16
CA ILE A 256 6.65 -3.68 -13.95
C ILE A 256 5.96 -2.61 -13.11
N ILE A 257 5.82 -1.38 -13.63
CA ILE A 257 5.01 -0.34 -12.98
C ILE A 257 4.00 0.21 -13.98
N GLY A 258 2.72 -0.04 -13.73
CA GLY A 258 1.63 0.52 -14.53
C GLY A 258 1.02 1.78 -13.90
N PRO A 259 -0.02 2.35 -14.50
CA PRO A 259 -0.76 3.48 -13.93
C PRO A 259 -1.74 3.10 -12.81
N TRP A 260 -1.75 1.83 -12.39
CA TRP A 260 -2.79 1.22 -11.59
C TRP A 260 -2.80 1.73 -10.14
N ALA A 261 -3.98 1.68 -9.54
CA ALA A 261 -4.19 1.78 -8.09
C ALA A 261 -3.82 0.45 -7.38
N HIS A 262 -4.18 0.29 -6.10
CA HIS A 262 -3.93 -0.90 -5.29
C HIS A 262 -4.77 -2.12 -5.73
N MET A 263 -4.46 -2.67 -6.90
CA MET A 263 -5.27 -3.70 -7.54
C MET A 263 -4.48 -4.50 -8.57
N MET A 264 -5.06 -5.60 -9.04
CA MET A 264 -4.44 -6.40 -10.09
C MET A 264 -4.25 -5.65 -11.42
N PRO A 265 -3.09 -5.77 -12.08
CA PRO A 265 -2.82 -5.13 -13.37
C PRO A 265 -3.80 -5.46 -14.50
N TYR A 266 -4.44 -6.64 -14.48
CA TYR A 266 -5.47 -7.04 -15.45
C TYR A 266 -6.85 -6.40 -15.19
N ARG A 267 -7.07 -5.84 -14.00
CA ARG A 267 -8.21 -4.93 -13.77
C ARG A 267 -7.88 -3.52 -14.23
N GLY A 268 -6.64 -3.09 -14.00
CA GLY A 268 -6.04 -1.88 -14.56
C GLY A 268 -6.90 -0.62 -14.46
N VAL A 269 -7.09 -0.11 -13.24
CA VAL A 269 -7.71 1.20 -13.00
C VAL A 269 -6.80 2.06 -12.12
N PRO A 270 -6.41 3.27 -12.59
CA PRO A 270 -6.53 3.71 -13.98
C PRO A 270 -5.85 2.78 -14.98
N GLY A 271 -6.39 2.71 -16.19
CA GLY A 271 -5.79 1.94 -17.29
C GLY A 271 -4.56 2.60 -17.92
N PRO A 272 -3.91 1.90 -18.89
CA PRO A 272 -4.38 0.65 -19.48
C PRO A 272 -4.18 -0.58 -18.58
N ALA A 273 -5.10 -1.54 -18.71
CA ALA A 273 -4.93 -2.89 -18.17
C ALA A 273 -4.05 -3.73 -19.12
N ILE A 274 -3.27 -4.65 -18.56
CA ILE A 274 -2.40 -5.54 -19.34
C ILE A 274 -2.81 -7.01 -19.18
N ASP A 275 -2.45 -7.86 -20.15
CA ASP A 275 -2.55 -9.32 -20.04
C ASP A 275 -1.52 -9.87 -19.04
N PHE A 276 -1.76 -9.54 -17.77
CA PHE A 276 -0.83 -9.80 -16.68
C PHE A 276 -0.68 -11.28 -16.37
N LEU A 277 -1.74 -12.07 -16.53
CA LEU A 277 -1.68 -13.50 -16.23
C LEU A 277 -0.78 -14.24 -17.22
N THR A 278 -0.76 -13.83 -18.51
CA THR A 278 0.20 -14.35 -19.48
C THR A 278 1.64 -14.03 -19.08
N GLU A 279 1.91 -12.82 -18.59
CA GLU A 279 3.25 -12.45 -18.08
C GLU A 279 3.66 -13.29 -16.87
N VAL A 280 2.73 -13.51 -15.94
CA VAL A 280 2.93 -14.39 -14.79
C VAL A 280 3.24 -15.83 -15.22
N MET A 281 2.57 -16.35 -16.27
CA MET A 281 2.87 -17.68 -16.81
C MET A 281 4.25 -17.72 -17.48
N ARG A 282 4.65 -16.69 -18.25
CA ARG A 282 6.02 -16.62 -18.82
C ARG A 282 7.09 -16.67 -17.73
N TRP A 283 6.86 -15.99 -16.61
CA TRP A 283 7.76 -15.98 -15.46
C TRP A 283 7.87 -17.37 -14.82
N TYR A 284 6.74 -17.98 -14.49
CA TYR A 284 6.73 -19.30 -13.85
C TYR A 284 7.14 -20.44 -14.76
N ASP A 285 6.82 -20.39 -16.06
CA ASP A 285 7.24 -21.42 -17.02
C ASP A 285 8.77 -21.49 -17.08
N ARG A 286 9.45 -20.34 -16.95
CA ARG A 286 10.91 -20.31 -16.84
C ARG A 286 11.42 -20.96 -15.56
N TRP A 287 10.95 -20.50 -14.40
CA TRP A 287 11.56 -20.84 -13.12
C TRP A 287 11.04 -22.13 -12.45
N LEU A 288 9.82 -22.55 -12.79
CA LEU A 288 9.21 -23.79 -12.28
C LEU A 288 9.31 -24.94 -13.27
N LYS A 289 9.21 -24.67 -14.58
CA LYS A 289 9.22 -25.73 -15.62
C LYS A 289 10.51 -25.76 -16.46
N GLY A 290 11.40 -24.77 -16.32
CA GLY A 290 12.64 -24.69 -17.10
C GLY A 290 12.45 -24.36 -18.59
N VAL A 291 11.27 -23.86 -18.97
CA VAL A 291 10.94 -23.50 -20.36
C VAL A 291 11.71 -22.23 -20.74
N ASP A 292 12.23 -22.18 -21.96
CA ASP A 292 12.81 -20.95 -22.52
C ASP A 292 11.70 -20.03 -22.99
N THR A 293 11.34 -19.04 -22.16
CA THR A 293 10.30 -18.04 -22.43
C THR A 293 10.88 -16.69 -22.90
N GLY A 294 12.22 -16.60 -22.97
CA GLY A 294 12.93 -15.35 -23.26
C GLY A 294 12.90 -14.30 -22.14
N VAL A 295 12.25 -14.56 -21.00
CA VAL A 295 12.05 -13.56 -19.92
C VAL A 295 13.36 -13.05 -19.29
N GLU A 296 14.44 -13.82 -19.38
CA GLU A 296 15.79 -13.39 -18.97
C GLU A 296 16.34 -12.27 -19.86
N ALA A 297 15.82 -12.11 -21.09
CA ALA A 297 16.17 -11.02 -21.98
C ALA A 297 15.26 -9.79 -21.82
N ASP A 298 14.17 -9.88 -21.05
CA ASP A 298 13.29 -8.74 -20.79
C ASP A 298 14.07 -7.64 -20.05
N PRO A 299 13.74 -6.35 -20.29
CA PRO A 299 14.38 -5.23 -19.58
C PRO A 299 14.20 -5.33 -18.06
N MET A 300 15.18 -4.83 -17.29
CA MET A 300 15.13 -4.81 -15.82
C MET A 300 13.83 -4.21 -15.29
N LEU A 301 13.38 -3.10 -15.88
CA LEU A 301 12.15 -2.42 -15.49
C LEU A 301 11.38 -1.96 -16.74
N ARG A 302 10.08 -2.25 -16.78
CA ARG A 302 9.12 -1.66 -17.72
C ARG A 302 8.15 -0.77 -16.94
N VAL A 303 7.97 0.48 -17.38
CA VAL A 303 7.04 1.41 -16.72
C VAL A 303 6.11 2.12 -17.67
N TRP A 304 4.90 2.44 -17.21
CA TRP A 304 4.00 3.35 -17.90
C TRP A 304 4.42 4.79 -17.64
N MET A 305 5.08 5.42 -18.61
CA MET A 305 5.45 6.84 -18.54
C MET A 305 4.20 7.70 -18.78
N GLN A 306 3.68 8.32 -17.72
CA GLN A 306 2.43 9.07 -17.75
C GLN A 306 2.60 10.41 -18.45
N ASP A 307 1.60 10.83 -19.22
CA ASP A 307 1.56 12.19 -19.76
C ASP A 307 0.86 13.15 -18.78
N SER A 308 1.16 14.44 -18.94
CA SER A 308 0.46 15.53 -18.24
C SER A 308 -1.04 15.56 -18.57
N VAL A 309 -1.87 15.65 -17.53
CA VAL A 309 -3.33 15.77 -17.65
C VAL A 309 -3.89 16.76 -16.63
N GLU A 310 -5.14 17.17 -16.81
CA GLU A 310 -5.87 17.90 -15.78
C GLU A 310 -6.02 17.05 -14.49
N PRO A 311 -5.84 17.64 -13.29
CA PRO A 311 -6.07 16.93 -12.04
C PRO A 311 -7.53 16.48 -11.90
N ALA A 312 -7.73 15.22 -11.57
CA ALA A 312 -9.01 14.63 -11.26
C ALA A 312 -8.85 13.56 -10.18
N THR A 313 -9.90 13.40 -9.37
CA THR A 313 -9.94 12.41 -8.29
C THR A 313 -10.20 10.98 -8.77
N TRP A 314 -10.32 10.78 -10.09
CA TRP A 314 -10.45 9.49 -10.73
C TRP A 314 -10.14 9.56 -12.22
N TYR A 315 -9.54 8.50 -12.76
CA TYR A 315 -9.33 8.32 -14.19
C TYR A 315 -9.75 6.91 -14.61
N ALA A 316 -10.46 6.80 -15.73
CA ALA A 316 -10.66 5.49 -16.37
C ALA A 316 -9.34 4.94 -16.92
N GLU A 317 -8.55 5.83 -17.54
CA GLU A 317 -7.29 5.55 -18.21
C GLU A 317 -6.36 6.74 -18.00
N ARG A 318 -5.06 6.45 -17.80
CA ARG A 318 -4.00 7.46 -17.74
C ARG A 318 -3.26 7.47 -19.07
N PRO A 319 -3.34 8.56 -19.86
CA PRO A 319 -2.53 8.71 -21.06
C PRO A 319 -1.04 8.56 -20.76
N GLY A 320 -0.30 7.99 -21.71
CA GLY A 320 1.12 7.70 -21.56
C GLY A 320 1.60 6.65 -22.54
N ARG A 321 2.75 6.05 -22.23
CA ARG A 321 3.33 4.94 -23.01
C ARG A 321 4.19 4.04 -22.15
N TRP A 322 4.34 2.78 -22.53
CA TRP A 322 5.36 1.92 -21.94
C TRP A 322 6.77 2.37 -22.35
N VAL A 323 7.67 2.47 -21.38
CA VAL A 323 9.12 2.66 -21.56
C VAL A 323 9.86 1.59 -20.75
N ALA A 324 11.13 1.36 -21.05
CA ALA A 324 11.92 0.36 -20.35
C ALA A 324 13.34 0.80 -20.11
N GLU A 325 13.89 0.24 -19.04
CA GLU A 325 15.27 0.40 -18.62
C GLU A 325 15.94 -0.96 -18.54
N ALA A 326 17.07 -1.11 -19.21
CA ALA A 326 17.82 -2.37 -19.25
C ALA A 326 18.52 -2.69 -17.91
N ALA A 327 18.74 -1.69 -17.06
CA ALA A 327 19.33 -1.81 -15.74
C ALA A 327 18.68 -0.81 -14.78
N TRP A 328 18.80 -1.06 -13.48
CA TRP A 328 18.34 -0.16 -12.43
C TRP A 328 19.44 -0.01 -11.35
N PRO A 329 19.79 1.22 -10.93
CA PRO A 329 19.37 2.51 -11.46
C PRO A 329 19.74 2.70 -12.95
N PRO A 330 18.90 3.40 -13.74
CA PRO A 330 19.05 3.42 -15.18
C PRO A 330 20.13 4.43 -15.62
N PRO A 331 21.05 4.08 -16.54
CA PRO A 331 22.05 5.01 -17.09
C PRO A 331 21.44 6.19 -17.84
N SER A 332 20.19 6.05 -18.28
CA SER A 332 19.41 7.07 -19.00
C SER A 332 18.91 8.20 -18.09
N VAL A 333 18.99 8.04 -16.76
CA VAL A 333 18.52 9.03 -15.78
C VAL A 333 19.70 9.75 -15.14
N SER A 334 19.62 11.07 -15.17
CA SER A 334 20.55 11.97 -14.48
C SER A 334 19.81 12.76 -13.39
N VAL A 335 20.41 12.85 -12.21
CA VAL A 335 19.88 13.69 -11.14
C VAL A 335 20.28 15.14 -11.39
N ARG A 336 19.29 16.02 -11.52
CA ARG A 336 19.49 17.48 -11.70
C ARG A 336 18.99 18.23 -10.46
N SER A 337 19.86 19.01 -9.84
CA SER A 337 19.52 19.83 -8.67
C SER A 337 19.08 21.23 -9.10
N TRP A 338 17.92 21.66 -8.60
CA TRP A 338 17.31 22.96 -8.90
C TRP A 338 17.17 23.73 -7.58
N ALA A 339 17.82 24.88 -7.48
CA ALA A 339 17.79 25.68 -6.26
C ALA A 339 16.44 26.38 -6.11
N LEU A 340 15.85 26.34 -4.91
CA LEU A 340 14.56 27.01 -4.65
C LEU A 340 14.70 28.54 -4.73
N ALA A 341 15.91 29.08 -4.56
CA ALA A 341 16.21 30.50 -4.75
C ALA A 341 16.06 31.00 -6.20
N ASP A 342 16.09 30.09 -7.18
CA ASP A 342 15.88 30.42 -8.60
C ASP A 342 14.39 30.42 -9.00
N ALA A 343 13.51 29.99 -8.09
CA ALA A 343 12.07 29.91 -8.29
C ALA A 343 11.35 31.18 -7.81
N ALA A 344 10.21 31.48 -8.43
CA ALA A 344 9.31 32.51 -7.94
C ALA A 344 8.52 31.98 -6.72
N SER A 345 8.45 32.74 -5.63
CA SER A 345 7.66 32.35 -4.47
C SER A 345 6.17 32.68 -4.66
N SER A 346 5.30 31.75 -4.31
CA SER A 346 3.83 31.93 -4.29
C SER A 346 3.19 31.19 -3.11
N GLY A 347 1.86 31.20 -3.02
CA GLY A 347 1.13 30.50 -1.95
C GLY A 347 1.15 31.27 -0.63
N ALA A 348 1.21 30.54 0.49
CA ALA A 348 1.36 31.07 1.83
C ALA A 348 2.84 31.16 2.22
N GLY A 349 3.24 32.25 2.88
CA GLY A 349 4.66 32.51 3.17
C GLY A 349 5.38 32.95 1.89
N VAL A 350 5.58 34.27 1.75
CA VAL A 350 6.32 34.86 0.62
C VAL A 350 7.77 35.06 1.04
N VAL A 351 8.70 34.80 0.13
CA VAL A 351 10.12 34.99 0.41
C VAL A 351 10.42 36.46 0.65
N HIS A 352 11.01 36.76 1.81
CA HIS A 352 11.45 38.09 2.21
C HIS A 352 12.89 37.99 2.70
N ASP A 353 13.79 38.77 2.08
CA ASP A 353 15.24 38.75 2.37
C ASP A 353 15.90 37.35 2.31
N GLY A 354 15.38 36.46 1.44
CA GLY A 354 15.91 35.10 1.25
C GLY A 354 15.37 34.05 2.23
N GLU A 355 14.46 34.45 3.12
CA GLU A 355 13.80 33.56 4.07
C GLU A 355 12.29 33.49 3.80
N VAL A 356 11.66 32.37 4.17
CA VAL A 356 10.20 32.25 4.23
C VAL A 356 9.80 31.62 5.55
N ALA A 357 8.79 32.19 6.20
CA ALA A 357 8.17 31.63 7.41
C ALA A 357 6.73 31.23 7.12
N LEU A 358 6.34 30.03 7.53
CA LEU A 358 4.99 29.50 7.34
C LEU A 358 4.52 28.76 8.60
N THR A 359 3.44 29.25 9.19
CA THR A 359 2.68 28.50 10.20
C THR A 359 1.70 27.55 9.52
N GLY A 360 1.68 26.29 9.93
CA GLY A 360 0.91 25.25 9.27
C GLY A 360 -0.60 25.41 9.45
N ALA A 361 -1.34 25.45 8.33
CA ALA A 361 -2.80 25.38 8.33
C ALA A 361 -3.24 23.93 8.58
N GLN A 362 -4.13 23.69 9.54
CA GLN A 362 -4.54 22.33 9.89
C GLN A 362 -5.28 21.63 8.74
N ALA A 363 -5.92 22.41 7.88
CA ALA A 363 -6.60 21.89 6.70
C ALA A 363 -5.65 21.48 5.54
N CYS A 364 -4.35 21.80 5.58
CA CYS A 364 -3.43 21.43 4.50
C CYS A 364 -3.35 19.90 4.38
N GLY A 365 -3.59 19.37 3.18
CA GLY A 365 -3.71 17.94 2.88
C GLY A 365 -5.13 17.48 2.52
N GLU A 366 -6.12 18.39 2.56
CA GLU A 366 -7.51 18.12 2.20
C GLU A 366 -7.68 17.57 0.77
N THR A 367 -6.77 17.95 -0.15
CA THR A 367 -6.79 17.50 -1.55
C THR A 367 -5.84 16.34 -1.86
N ALA A 368 -5.25 15.72 -0.83
CA ALA A 368 -4.26 14.63 -0.99
C ALA A 368 -4.87 13.30 -1.48
N GLY A 369 -6.18 13.12 -1.32
CA GLY A 369 -6.89 11.89 -1.69
C GLY A 369 -6.85 10.81 -0.59
N VAL A 370 -7.18 9.58 -0.97
CA VAL A 370 -7.01 8.38 -0.15
C VAL A 370 -5.56 7.92 -0.33
N TRP A 371 -4.88 7.63 0.78
CA TRP A 371 -3.47 7.21 0.75
C TRP A 371 -3.30 5.98 -0.14
N CYS A 372 -3.93 4.86 0.20
CA CYS A 372 -3.96 3.64 -0.60
C CYS A 372 -5.27 3.55 -1.41
N SER A 373 -5.26 4.08 -2.64
CA SER A 373 -6.41 4.06 -3.53
C SER A 373 -6.69 2.65 -4.08
N SER A 374 -7.96 2.26 -4.21
CA SER A 374 -8.41 0.97 -4.76
C SER A 374 -8.94 1.07 -6.20
N GLY A 375 -8.76 2.23 -6.84
CA GLY A 375 -9.23 2.52 -8.20
C GLY A 375 -10.70 2.96 -8.25
N ASN A 376 -11.31 3.29 -7.11
CA ASN A 376 -12.68 3.81 -7.06
C ASN A 376 -12.71 5.29 -7.41
N ARG A 377 -13.91 5.78 -7.75
CA ARG A 377 -14.16 7.21 -7.95
C ARG A 377 -13.84 7.98 -6.67
N ASP A 378 -13.29 9.17 -6.82
CA ASP A 378 -13.04 10.13 -5.75
C ASP A 378 -11.89 9.79 -4.78
N GLU A 379 -11.06 8.79 -5.10
CA GLU A 379 -9.93 8.37 -4.25
C GLU A 379 -8.60 9.08 -4.58
N LEU A 380 -8.35 9.43 -5.85
CA LEU A 380 -7.07 10.02 -6.25
C LEU A 380 -6.96 11.49 -5.81
N PRO A 381 -5.74 12.03 -5.65
CA PRO A 381 -5.54 13.45 -5.38
C PRO A 381 -6.18 14.31 -6.47
N GLY A 382 -6.93 15.31 -6.03
CA GLY A 382 -7.55 16.30 -6.90
C GLY A 382 -6.60 17.45 -7.26
N ASP A 383 -7.17 18.55 -7.75
CA ASP A 383 -6.43 19.79 -8.01
C ASP A 383 -5.86 20.36 -6.71
N GLN A 384 -4.53 20.51 -6.69
CA GLN A 384 -3.75 20.87 -5.51
C GLN A 384 -3.81 22.35 -5.15
N ARG A 385 -4.49 23.21 -5.94
CA ARG A 385 -4.56 24.66 -5.70
C ARG A 385 -5.02 25.05 -4.28
N ALA A 386 -5.92 24.29 -3.67
CA ALA A 386 -6.39 24.57 -2.31
C ALA A 386 -5.27 24.38 -1.27
N ASP A 387 -4.48 23.31 -1.40
CA ASP A 387 -3.33 23.05 -0.52
C ASP A 387 -2.14 23.95 -0.89
N ASP A 388 -1.95 24.31 -2.15
CA ASP A 388 -0.93 25.27 -2.60
C ASP A 388 -1.15 26.65 -1.95
N ALA A 389 -2.40 27.09 -1.81
CA ALA A 389 -2.72 28.33 -1.11
C ALA A 389 -2.37 28.30 0.40
N ARG A 390 -2.13 27.11 0.96
CA ARG A 390 -1.77 26.86 2.37
C ARG A 390 -0.30 26.48 2.55
N SER A 391 0.47 26.45 1.46
CA SER A 391 1.87 26.00 1.42
C SER A 391 2.80 27.12 0.96
N ALA A 392 4.08 27.04 1.33
CA ALA A 392 5.13 27.85 0.73
C ALA A 392 5.51 27.24 -0.61
N CYS A 393 5.14 27.90 -1.71
CA CYS A 393 5.32 27.39 -3.05
C CYS A 393 6.50 28.06 -3.77
N PHE A 394 7.26 27.26 -4.49
CA PHE A 394 8.42 27.67 -5.29
C PHE A 394 8.18 27.21 -6.73
N ASP A 395 7.88 28.18 -7.59
CA ASP A 395 7.52 28.00 -8.99
C ASP A 395 8.72 28.24 -9.90
N PHE A 396 9.19 27.18 -10.56
CA PHE A 396 10.28 27.31 -11.52
C PHE A 396 9.82 27.96 -12.83
N ALA A 397 10.77 28.37 -13.67
CA ALA A 397 10.42 28.76 -15.03
C ALA A 397 9.77 27.59 -15.78
N PRO A 398 8.84 27.85 -16.73
CA PRO A 398 8.28 26.81 -17.58
C PRO A 398 9.40 25.97 -18.22
N VAL A 399 9.21 24.65 -18.25
CA VAL A 399 10.28 23.71 -18.62
C VAL A 399 10.74 23.86 -20.08
N GLY A 400 9.91 24.45 -20.95
CA GLY A 400 10.23 24.86 -22.31
C GLY A 400 10.31 23.73 -23.35
N ALA A 401 10.57 22.50 -22.89
CA ALA A 401 10.46 21.26 -23.64
C ALA A 401 9.90 20.17 -22.71
N ALA A 402 9.31 19.11 -23.28
CA ALA A 402 8.80 18.01 -22.49
C ALA A 402 9.92 17.39 -21.64
N LEU A 403 9.67 17.28 -20.34
CA LEU A 403 10.64 16.80 -19.35
C LEU A 403 10.17 15.46 -18.80
N GLU A 404 10.91 14.38 -19.10
CA GLU A 404 10.63 13.07 -18.54
C GLU A 404 11.31 12.93 -17.17
N LEU A 405 10.52 12.58 -16.16
CA LEU A 405 10.97 12.27 -14.81
C LEU A 405 10.74 10.77 -14.56
N LEU A 406 11.81 10.05 -14.21
CA LEU A 406 11.74 8.62 -13.85
C LEU A 406 12.67 8.33 -12.68
N GLY A 407 12.10 8.09 -11.50
CA GLY A 407 12.86 7.78 -10.30
C GLY A 407 12.34 8.54 -9.10
N ARG A 408 13.20 8.75 -8.09
CA ARG A 408 12.83 9.35 -6.81
C ARG A 408 13.35 10.80 -6.70
N PRO A 409 12.48 11.81 -6.60
CA PRO A 409 12.90 13.17 -6.29
C PRO A 409 13.33 13.31 -4.83
N VAL A 410 14.27 14.21 -4.53
CA VAL A 410 14.72 14.50 -3.16
C VAL A 410 14.72 16.00 -2.91
N ALA A 411 13.90 16.45 -1.96
CA ALA A 411 13.92 17.84 -1.51
C ALA A 411 14.95 17.99 -0.38
N ARG A 412 15.97 18.82 -0.60
CA ARG A 412 16.94 19.21 0.43
C ARG A 412 16.53 20.56 0.98
N LEU A 413 16.24 20.62 2.27
CA LEU A 413 15.73 21.82 2.93
C LEU A 413 16.68 22.25 4.05
N ARG A 414 17.00 23.53 4.08
CA ARG A 414 17.59 24.17 5.25
C ARG A 414 16.50 24.96 5.97
N LEU A 415 16.16 24.53 7.18
CA LEU A 415 15.02 25.07 7.90
C LEU A 415 15.26 25.19 9.40
N ARG A 416 14.37 25.92 10.08
CA ARG A 416 14.19 25.97 11.53
C ARG A 416 12.73 25.67 11.84
N ALA A 417 12.45 25.10 13.00
CA ALA A 417 11.11 24.99 13.55
C ALA A 417 11.05 25.74 14.90
N ASP A 418 9.91 26.32 15.21
CA ASP A 418 9.65 26.98 16.50
C ASP A 418 9.26 26.00 17.62
N GLN A 419 8.89 24.75 17.28
CA GLN A 419 8.54 23.69 18.22
C GLN A 419 9.53 22.54 18.25
N GLY A 420 9.56 21.83 19.38
CA GLY A 420 10.43 20.65 19.59
C GLY A 420 9.94 19.37 18.90
N ARG A 421 8.67 19.34 18.48
CA ARG A 421 8.05 18.32 17.65
C ARG A 421 7.41 19.01 16.47
N ALA A 422 7.89 18.68 15.29
CA ALA A 422 7.50 19.32 14.06
C ALA A 422 7.66 18.33 12.91
N LEU A 423 6.85 18.49 11.88
CA LEU A 423 6.98 17.76 10.63
C LEU A 423 7.11 18.74 9.47
N VAL A 424 7.60 18.25 8.36
CA VAL A 424 7.59 18.95 7.08
C VAL A 424 7.02 18.03 6.02
N ALA A 425 6.01 18.49 5.30
CA ALA A 425 5.47 17.85 4.11
C ALA A 425 5.95 18.61 2.86
N VAL A 426 6.32 17.85 1.83
CA VAL A 426 6.79 18.40 0.56
C VAL A 426 6.00 17.76 -0.57
N ARG A 427 5.45 18.59 -1.45
CA ARG A 427 4.76 18.18 -2.67
C ARG A 427 5.51 18.72 -3.89
N LEU A 428 5.68 17.87 -4.89
CA LEU A 428 6.08 18.23 -6.23
C LEU A 428 4.85 18.21 -7.13
N CYS A 429 4.51 19.37 -7.69
CA CYS A 429 3.34 19.55 -8.54
C CYS A 429 3.74 20.02 -9.95
N GLU A 430 2.95 19.61 -10.95
CA GLU A 430 2.93 20.24 -12.27
C GLU A 430 1.80 21.28 -12.30
N VAL A 431 2.16 22.55 -12.37
CA VAL A 431 1.22 23.65 -12.60
C VAL A 431 1.09 23.86 -14.10
N ARG A 432 -0.08 23.50 -14.64
CA ARG A 432 -0.38 23.58 -16.06
C ARG A 432 -0.66 25.02 -16.50
N ALA A 433 -0.67 25.27 -17.80
CA ALA A 433 -0.93 26.60 -18.35
C ALA A 433 -2.31 27.19 -18.01
N ASP A 434 -3.29 26.34 -17.68
CA ASP A 434 -4.61 26.75 -17.17
C ASP A 434 -4.63 27.09 -15.66
N GLY A 435 -3.49 26.88 -14.98
CA GLY A 435 -3.30 27.11 -13.56
C GLY A 435 -3.71 25.94 -12.66
N SER A 436 -4.22 24.83 -13.21
CA SER A 436 -4.47 23.61 -12.43
C SER A 436 -3.16 23.02 -11.92
N SER A 437 -3.19 22.45 -10.71
CA SER A 437 -2.00 21.94 -10.02
C SER A 437 -2.13 20.43 -9.85
N LEU A 438 -1.36 19.66 -10.63
CA LEU A 438 -1.34 18.19 -10.61
C LEU A 438 -0.27 17.69 -9.65
N LEU A 439 -0.66 16.88 -8.66
CA LEU A 439 0.30 16.22 -7.78
C LEU A 439 1.11 15.16 -8.55
N LEU A 440 2.44 15.27 -8.54
CA LEU A 440 3.33 14.30 -9.20
C LEU A 440 3.97 13.35 -8.19
N ALA A 441 4.48 13.89 -7.09
CA ALA A 441 5.13 13.15 -6.02
C ALA A 441 5.02 13.95 -4.72
N TRP A 442 5.00 13.26 -3.59
CA TRP A 442 5.01 13.90 -2.28
C TRP A 442 5.65 12.98 -1.26
N ASN A 443 6.05 13.54 -0.12
CA ASN A 443 6.29 12.80 1.12
C ASN A 443 6.29 13.78 2.29
N GLN A 444 6.46 13.25 3.49
CA GLN A 444 6.54 13.97 4.75
C GLN A 444 7.70 13.43 5.58
N LEU A 445 8.21 14.25 6.49
CA LEU A 445 9.27 13.89 7.42
C LEU A 445 8.95 14.46 8.79
N ASN A 446 8.90 13.59 9.79
CA ASN A 446 8.95 13.99 11.19
C ASN A 446 10.36 14.46 11.50
N LEU A 447 10.53 15.74 11.86
CA LEU A 447 11.85 16.34 12.03
C LEU A 447 12.63 15.74 13.21
N THR A 448 11.96 15.04 14.13
CA THR A 448 12.66 14.26 15.17
C THR A 448 13.36 13.01 14.61
N HIS A 449 12.94 12.54 13.44
CA HIS A 449 13.51 11.39 12.71
C HIS A 449 14.47 11.81 11.57
N ARG A 450 14.90 13.09 11.53
CA ARG A 450 15.76 13.64 10.45
C ARG A 450 17.07 12.90 10.20
N ASP A 451 17.57 12.18 11.19
CA ASP A 451 18.83 11.42 11.14
C ASP A 451 18.60 9.89 11.09
N GLY A 452 17.34 9.44 10.93
CA GLY A 452 16.93 8.04 10.96
C GLY A 452 15.71 7.78 11.87
N HIS A 453 15.10 6.61 11.74
CA HIS A 453 13.87 6.26 12.44
C HIS A 453 14.05 5.45 13.74
N GLU A 454 15.24 4.93 14.00
CA GLU A 454 15.57 4.15 15.21
C GLU A 454 15.96 5.09 16.38
N ASP A 455 17.02 5.88 16.18
CA ASP A 455 17.55 6.81 17.17
C ASP A 455 17.09 8.25 16.87
N ILE A 456 15.87 8.57 17.28
CA ILE A 456 15.30 9.91 17.09
C ILE A 456 15.98 10.96 17.97
N ARG A 457 15.98 12.22 17.51
CA ARG A 457 16.54 13.37 18.22
C ARG A 457 15.53 14.49 18.29
N PRO A 458 15.27 15.08 19.47
CA PRO A 458 14.40 16.26 19.56
C PRO A 458 14.85 17.38 18.62
N VAL A 459 13.89 18.19 18.18
CA VAL A 459 14.20 19.47 17.53
C VAL A 459 14.48 20.49 18.62
N ALA A 460 15.59 21.23 18.52
CA ALA A 460 15.78 22.41 19.35
C ALA A 460 15.12 23.61 18.65
N PRO A 461 14.11 24.27 19.27
CA PRO A 461 13.46 25.43 18.67
C PRO A 461 14.44 26.49 18.17
N GLY A 462 14.27 26.92 16.92
CA GLY A 462 15.12 27.91 16.26
C GLY A 462 16.49 27.41 15.80
N GLU A 463 16.84 26.13 16.01
CA GLU A 463 18.06 25.54 15.47
C GLU A 463 17.95 25.34 13.95
N THR A 464 19.00 25.71 13.21
CA THR A 464 19.08 25.39 11.78
C THR A 464 19.38 23.91 11.61
N MET A 465 18.54 23.24 10.83
CA MET A 465 18.77 21.88 10.37
C MET A 465 18.82 21.82 8.85
N GLU A 466 19.58 20.87 8.33
CA GLU A 466 19.54 20.46 6.93
C GLU A 466 18.91 19.07 6.89
N VAL A 467 17.83 18.93 6.13
CA VAL A 467 17.07 17.68 6.02
C VAL A 467 16.87 17.30 4.56
N ALA A 468 16.78 16.01 4.29
CA ALA A 468 16.41 15.47 3.00
C ALA A 468 15.04 14.78 3.11
N VAL A 469 14.08 15.21 2.29
CA VAL A 469 12.77 14.56 2.18
C VAL A 469 12.74 13.85 0.84
N GLU A 470 12.83 12.52 0.89
CA GLU A 470 12.71 11.68 -0.30
C GLU A 470 11.24 11.57 -0.71
N LEU A 471 10.86 12.06 -1.89
CA LEU A 471 9.48 12.01 -2.36
C LEU A 471 9.13 10.62 -2.90
N SER A 472 7.85 10.33 -3.12
CA SER A 472 7.45 9.11 -3.82
C SER A 472 8.07 9.01 -5.21
N VAL A 473 8.40 7.79 -5.63
CA VAL A 473 8.88 7.51 -6.99
C VAL A 473 7.81 7.88 -8.03
N LEU A 474 8.22 8.41 -9.18
CA LEU A 474 7.32 8.72 -10.29
C LEU A 474 7.87 8.30 -11.66
N GLY A 475 6.95 8.16 -12.61
CA GLY A 475 7.19 8.10 -14.05
C GLY A 475 6.23 9.04 -14.77
N HIS A 476 6.69 10.23 -15.15
CA HIS A 476 5.83 11.30 -15.68
C HIS A 476 6.53 12.19 -16.72
N VAL A 477 5.77 12.66 -17.70
CA VAL A 477 6.17 13.68 -18.68
C VAL A 477 5.51 15.01 -18.32
N VAL A 478 6.32 15.97 -17.88
CA VAL A 478 5.88 17.35 -17.63
C VAL A 478 5.72 18.07 -18.97
N ALA A 479 4.59 18.75 -19.17
CA ALA A 479 4.31 19.44 -20.42
C ALA A 479 5.23 20.68 -20.60
N PRO A 480 5.63 21.04 -21.85
CA PRO A 480 6.57 22.13 -22.12
C PRO A 480 6.20 23.49 -21.52
N ASP A 481 4.90 23.78 -21.45
CA ASP A 481 4.33 25.03 -20.95
C ASP A 481 3.99 25.00 -19.46
N SER A 482 4.16 23.84 -18.81
CA SER A 482 3.95 23.69 -17.38
C SER A 482 5.14 24.19 -16.56
N VAL A 483 4.82 24.59 -15.34
CA VAL A 483 5.75 24.96 -14.28
C VAL A 483 5.84 23.81 -13.29
N LEU A 484 7.06 23.43 -12.92
CA LEU A 484 7.25 22.59 -11.73
C LEU A 484 7.15 23.46 -10.49
N ARG A 485 6.39 22.99 -9.51
CA ARG A 485 6.20 23.63 -8.20
C ARG A 485 6.69 22.69 -7.10
N VAL A 486 7.50 23.23 -6.19
CA VAL A 486 7.76 22.61 -4.89
C VAL A 486 6.92 23.34 -3.85
N ALA A 487 6.05 22.63 -3.15
CA ALA A 487 5.23 23.18 -2.08
C ALA A 487 5.63 22.56 -0.73
N VAL A 488 5.93 23.40 0.26
CA VAL A 488 6.38 22.99 1.59
C VAL A 488 5.37 23.43 2.65
N SER A 489 5.01 22.51 3.54
CA SER A 489 4.02 22.75 4.61
C SER A 489 4.44 22.11 5.94
N PRO A 490 4.18 22.75 7.09
CA PRO A 490 4.37 22.14 8.41
C PRO A 490 3.30 21.11 8.81
N THR A 491 2.25 20.97 7.99
CA THR A 491 1.06 20.15 8.23
C THR A 491 0.63 19.44 6.95
N TYR A 492 0.07 18.23 7.07
CA TYR A 492 -0.47 17.48 5.92
C TYR A 492 -1.56 16.49 6.33
N TRP A 493 -2.61 16.99 6.99
CA TRP A 493 -3.74 16.21 7.48
C TRP A 493 -4.71 15.83 6.35
N PRO A 494 -5.26 14.60 6.30
CA PRO A 494 -5.15 13.55 7.30
C PRO A 494 -3.99 12.56 7.11
N HIS A 495 -3.13 12.74 6.10
CA HIS A 495 -2.02 11.81 5.89
C HIS A 495 -1.01 11.83 7.04
N ALA A 496 -0.60 12.99 7.55
CA ALA A 496 0.17 13.09 8.78
C ALA A 496 -0.74 13.39 9.97
N TRP A 497 -0.60 12.62 11.06
CA TRP A 497 -1.11 13.08 12.35
C TRP A 497 -0.40 14.38 12.77
N PRO A 498 -1.12 15.42 13.26
CA PRO A 498 -0.50 16.71 13.51
C PRO A 498 0.47 16.69 14.71
N SER A 499 1.48 17.56 14.64
CA SER A 499 2.31 17.90 15.81
C SER A 499 1.44 18.41 16.97
N PRO A 500 1.83 18.24 18.24
CA PRO A 500 0.97 18.57 19.39
C PRO A 500 0.70 20.06 19.58
N GLU A 501 1.46 20.92 18.89
CA GLU A 501 1.36 22.37 18.94
C GLU A 501 1.41 22.93 17.51
N PRO A 502 0.81 24.11 17.24
CA PRO A 502 0.99 24.79 15.95
C PRO A 502 2.48 25.06 15.68
N VAL A 503 2.93 24.63 14.50
CA VAL A 503 4.33 24.73 14.07
C VAL A 503 4.48 25.82 13.02
N THR A 504 5.50 26.66 13.20
CA THR A 504 6.04 27.55 12.18
C THR A 504 7.37 27.01 11.70
N LEU A 505 7.48 26.78 10.39
CA LEU A 505 8.75 26.48 9.73
C LEU A 505 9.31 27.76 9.11
N GLU A 506 10.61 27.99 9.32
CA GLU A 506 11.38 29.04 8.66
C GLU A 506 12.39 28.37 7.72
N LEU A 507 12.37 28.70 6.42
CA LEU A 507 13.30 28.16 5.43
C LEU A 507 14.33 29.22 5.02
N ASP A 508 15.61 28.86 5.07
CA ASP A 508 16.70 29.59 4.38
C ASP A 508 16.73 29.12 2.92
N VAL A 509 16.08 29.88 2.05
CA VAL A 509 15.83 29.48 0.66
C VAL A 509 17.12 29.27 -0.13
N ALA A 510 18.19 29.98 0.22
CA ALA A 510 19.50 29.80 -0.41
C ALA A 510 20.13 28.42 -0.11
N GLY A 511 19.70 27.77 0.98
CA GLY A 511 20.10 26.41 1.35
C GLY A 511 19.16 25.31 0.86
N CYS A 512 18.10 25.65 0.10
CA CYS A 512 17.08 24.70 -0.32
C CYS A 512 17.16 24.36 -1.81
N SER A 513 16.95 23.08 -2.15
CA SER A 513 16.92 22.59 -3.54
C SER A 513 16.00 21.38 -3.71
N ILE A 514 15.54 21.13 -4.93
CA ILE A 514 14.92 19.86 -5.33
C ILE A 514 15.85 19.13 -6.31
N GLU A 515 16.12 17.87 -6.04
CA GLU A 515 16.83 16.96 -6.92
C GLU A 515 15.82 16.16 -7.73
N LEU A 516 15.86 16.29 -9.07
CA LEU A 516 14.92 15.66 -9.99
C LEU A 516 15.60 14.57 -10.82
N PRO A 517 14.98 13.38 -10.95
CA PRO A 517 15.52 12.28 -11.73
C PRO A 517 15.11 12.43 -13.21
N VAL A 518 15.91 13.19 -13.97
CA VAL A 518 15.61 13.52 -15.37
C VAL A 518 16.08 12.41 -16.29
N ARG A 519 15.13 11.83 -17.03
CA ARG A 519 15.37 10.79 -18.03
C ARG A 519 15.64 11.43 -19.39
N GLU A 520 16.75 11.05 -20.03
CA GLU A 520 17.05 11.46 -21.41
C GLU A 520 16.20 10.65 -22.40
N ALA A 521 15.50 11.32 -23.31
CA ALA A 521 14.66 10.65 -24.30
C ALA A 521 15.50 9.86 -25.34
N GLY A 522 15.07 8.63 -25.67
CA GLY A 522 15.63 7.83 -26.77
C GLY A 522 16.57 6.69 -26.38
N ASP A 523 16.15 5.78 -25.49
CA ASP A 523 16.92 4.57 -25.19
C ASP A 523 16.56 3.43 -26.17
N ALA A 524 17.58 2.75 -26.69
CA ALA A 524 17.47 1.54 -27.49
C ALA A 524 16.77 0.38 -26.76
N ALA A 525 16.72 0.39 -25.43
CA ALA A 525 15.91 -0.56 -24.66
C ALA A 525 14.40 -0.34 -24.89
N SER A 526 13.94 0.92 -24.89
CA SER A 526 12.54 1.27 -25.16
C SER A 526 12.12 0.97 -26.60
N ASP A 527 13.02 1.14 -27.56
CA ASP A 527 12.78 0.79 -28.98
C ASP A 527 12.62 -0.72 -29.23
N ARG A 528 12.99 -1.55 -28.26
CA ARG A 528 12.98 -3.02 -28.35
C ARG A 528 11.88 -3.69 -27.53
N ILE A 529 11.03 -2.90 -26.85
CA ILE A 529 9.91 -3.45 -26.08
C ILE A 529 8.81 -3.87 -27.06
N GLU A 530 8.37 -5.11 -26.99
CA GLU A 530 7.01 -5.44 -27.41
C GLU A 530 6.06 -4.93 -26.31
N PRO A 531 5.16 -3.98 -26.61
CA PRO A 531 4.19 -3.51 -25.63
C PRO A 531 3.44 -4.71 -25.05
N PHE A 532 3.10 -4.64 -23.76
CA PHE A 532 2.18 -5.62 -23.20
C PHE A 532 0.90 -5.64 -24.03
N ALA A 533 0.34 -6.83 -24.24
CA ALA A 533 -0.98 -6.94 -24.81
C ALA A 533 -1.96 -6.22 -23.87
N GLU A 534 -2.50 -5.10 -24.33
CA GLU A 534 -3.54 -4.38 -23.61
C GLU A 534 -4.85 -5.15 -23.72
N ILE A 535 -5.55 -5.27 -22.60
CA ILE A 535 -6.84 -5.97 -22.54
C ILE A 535 -7.91 -5.02 -22.03
N ALA A 536 -9.16 -5.35 -22.32
CA ALA A 536 -10.27 -4.70 -21.63
C ALA A 536 -10.17 -5.01 -20.12
N PRO A 537 -10.36 -4.01 -19.24
CA PRO A 537 -10.44 -4.23 -17.79
C PRO A 537 -11.39 -5.36 -17.43
N ALA A 538 -10.91 -6.29 -16.59
CA ALA A 538 -11.78 -7.33 -16.05
C ALA A 538 -12.90 -6.72 -15.18
N SER A 539 -14.15 -6.87 -15.61
CA SER A 539 -15.32 -6.47 -14.82
C SER A 539 -15.70 -7.58 -13.85
N MET A 540 -15.70 -7.27 -12.55
CA MET A 540 -16.36 -8.12 -11.55
C MET A 540 -17.73 -7.54 -11.22
N ALA A 541 -18.76 -8.37 -11.30
CA ALA A 541 -20.12 -8.01 -10.91
C ALA A 541 -20.24 -7.94 -9.38
N THR A 542 -19.77 -6.84 -8.80
CA THR A 542 -20.00 -6.50 -7.40
C THR A 542 -20.76 -5.19 -7.34
N ALA A 543 -21.88 -5.18 -6.61
CA ALA A 543 -22.51 -3.91 -6.25
C ALA A 543 -21.58 -3.21 -5.27
N ARG A 544 -21.03 -2.06 -5.67
CA ARG A 544 -20.12 -1.25 -4.88
C ARG A 544 -20.52 0.21 -5.01
N GLU A 545 -20.68 0.88 -3.88
CA GLU A 545 -20.88 2.33 -3.81
C GLU A 545 -19.73 2.91 -2.99
N HIS A 546 -18.91 3.75 -3.61
CA HIS A 546 -17.88 4.52 -2.93
C HIS A 546 -18.20 6.01 -3.02
N ARG A 547 -17.94 6.76 -1.95
CA ARG A 547 -18.08 8.21 -1.92
C ARG A 547 -17.11 8.81 -0.92
N ARG A 548 -16.44 9.87 -1.36
CA ARG A 548 -15.66 10.78 -0.52
C ARG A 548 -16.35 12.14 -0.44
N GLU A 549 -16.55 12.65 0.77
CA GLU A 549 -17.15 13.95 1.03
C GLU A 549 -16.22 14.80 1.90
N VAL A 550 -16.03 16.06 1.51
CA VAL A 550 -15.19 17.03 2.23
C VAL A 550 -16.08 18.19 2.68
N PHE A 551 -16.04 18.48 3.98
CA PHE A 551 -16.81 19.54 4.63
C PHE A 551 -15.86 20.51 5.31
N SER A 552 -16.09 21.80 5.07
CA SER A 552 -15.37 22.89 5.73
C SER A 552 -16.38 23.94 6.19
N ALA A 553 -16.52 24.12 7.50
CA ALA A 553 -17.44 25.11 8.08
C ALA A 553 -16.92 25.64 9.42
N ASP A 554 -16.94 26.96 9.60
CA ASP A 554 -16.57 27.63 10.86
C ASP A 554 -15.19 27.22 11.44
N GLY A 555 -14.23 26.91 10.56
CA GLY A 555 -12.88 26.47 10.93
C GLY A 555 -12.77 24.97 11.24
N MET A 556 -13.87 24.21 11.16
CA MET A 556 -13.84 22.75 11.24
C MET A 556 -13.70 22.15 9.84
N HIS A 557 -12.76 21.21 9.69
CA HIS A 557 -12.51 20.44 8.49
C HIS A 557 -12.84 18.98 8.75
N ARG A 558 -13.64 18.37 7.88
CA ARG A 558 -14.06 16.98 7.99
C ARG A 558 -14.01 16.30 6.64
N ILE A 559 -13.40 15.13 6.59
CA ILE A 559 -13.41 14.23 5.43
C ILE A 559 -14.14 12.96 5.84
N VAL A 560 -15.06 12.48 4.99
CA VAL A 560 -15.78 11.22 5.18
C VAL A 560 -15.64 10.37 3.94
N ASP A 561 -15.02 9.21 4.07
CA ASP A 561 -14.95 8.18 3.05
C ASP A 561 -15.94 7.06 3.41
N THR A 562 -16.76 6.64 2.44
CA THR A 562 -17.70 5.54 2.59
C THR A 562 -17.56 4.55 1.45
N ASP A 563 -17.58 3.26 1.78
CA ASP A 563 -17.62 2.16 0.81
C ASP A 563 -18.66 1.13 1.28
N ASP A 564 -19.51 0.66 0.39
CA ASP A 564 -20.39 -0.49 0.65
C ASP A 564 -20.29 -1.44 -0.53
N ARG A 565 -19.80 -2.66 -0.27
CA ARG A 565 -19.69 -3.71 -1.27
C ARG A 565 -20.48 -4.93 -0.84
N THR A 566 -21.21 -5.48 -1.80
CA THR A 566 -21.91 -6.76 -1.65
C THR A 566 -21.58 -7.70 -2.81
N SER A 567 -21.32 -8.96 -2.49
CA SER A 567 -21.05 -10.02 -3.45
C SER A 567 -21.77 -11.31 -3.06
N THR A 568 -22.13 -12.12 -4.05
CA THR A 568 -22.66 -13.48 -3.84
C THR A 568 -21.62 -14.49 -4.28
N ILE A 569 -21.20 -15.34 -3.35
CA ILE A 569 -20.18 -16.36 -3.60
C ILE A 569 -20.81 -17.52 -4.36
N ALA A 570 -20.38 -17.72 -5.61
CA ALA A 570 -21.02 -18.65 -6.54
C ALA A 570 -21.14 -20.08 -6.01
N ASP A 571 -20.14 -20.58 -5.30
CA ASP A 571 -20.09 -21.98 -4.85
C ASP A 571 -20.99 -22.27 -3.63
N SER A 572 -21.20 -21.28 -2.77
CA SER A 572 -21.92 -21.44 -1.50
C SER A 572 -23.30 -20.77 -1.49
N GLY A 573 -23.54 -19.85 -2.41
CA GLY A 573 -24.67 -18.93 -2.36
C GLY A 573 -24.59 -17.91 -1.20
N THR A 574 -23.47 -17.86 -0.47
CA THR A 574 -23.29 -16.89 0.61
C THR A 574 -23.27 -15.47 0.05
N VAL A 575 -24.09 -14.61 0.62
CA VAL A 575 -24.00 -13.17 0.43
C VAL A 575 -23.00 -12.63 1.44
N TYR A 576 -21.92 -12.04 0.94
CA TYR A 576 -20.93 -11.32 1.73
C TYR A 576 -21.12 -9.82 1.50
N ARG A 577 -21.39 -9.08 2.58
CA ARG A 577 -21.38 -7.61 2.58
C ARG A 577 -20.22 -7.13 3.44
N PHE A 578 -19.57 -6.07 2.98
CA PHE A 578 -18.57 -5.33 3.75
C PHE A 578 -18.79 -3.84 3.51
N ALA A 579 -19.02 -3.08 4.57
CA ALA A 579 -19.22 -1.65 4.50
C ALA A 579 -18.25 -0.93 5.44
N THR A 580 -17.77 0.23 5.00
CA THR A 580 -16.79 1.05 5.68
C THR A 580 -17.26 2.49 5.77
N VAL A 581 -16.93 3.13 6.88
CA VAL A 581 -16.98 4.58 7.06
C VAL A 581 -15.68 4.99 7.72
N ASP A 582 -14.95 5.92 7.12
CA ASP A 582 -13.76 6.52 7.70
C ASP A 582 -13.99 8.03 7.79
N GLU A 583 -13.80 8.60 8.97
CA GLU A 583 -13.99 10.05 9.21
C GLU A 583 -12.71 10.65 9.79
N TYR A 584 -12.29 11.78 9.23
CA TYR A 584 -11.13 12.54 9.69
C TYR A 584 -11.56 13.98 9.96
N GLU A 585 -11.39 14.45 11.20
CA GLU A 585 -11.81 15.78 11.62
C GLU A 585 -10.65 16.55 12.24
N ILE A 586 -10.58 17.85 11.98
CA ILE A 586 -9.63 18.77 12.61
C ILE A 586 -10.15 20.21 12.59
N ALA A 587 -9.88 20.97 13.64
CA ALA A 587 -10.16 22.39 13.75
C ALA A 587 -8.93 23.23 13.37
N GLU A 588 -9.14 24.26 12.58
CA GLU A 588 -8.10 25.21 12.19
C GLU A 588 -7.50 25.90 13.42
N GLY A 589 -6.16 25.92 13.49
CA GLY A 589 -5.41 26.46 14.63
C GLY A 589 -5.34 25.57 15.89
N ASP A 590 -6.03 24.42 15.94
CA ASP A 590 -5.98 23.49 17.08
C ASP A 590 -5.60 22.07 16.63
N PRO A 591 -4.30 21.72 16.61
CA PRO A 591 -3.88 20.38 16.19
C PRO A 591 -4.33 19.25 17.13
N LEU A 592 -4.69 19.56 18.38
CA LEU A 592 -5.15 18.56 19.36
C LEU A 592 -6.64 18.20 19.17
N SER A 593 -7.33 18.92 18.28
CA SER A 593 -8.70 18.56 17.87
C SER A 593 -8.76 17.41 16.86
N ALA A 594 -7.60 16.96 16.35
CA ALA A 594 -7.51 15.88 15.38
C ALA A 594 -8.20 14.61 15.88
N ARG A 595 -9.11 14.08 15.05
CA ARG A 595 -9.88 12.87 15.34
C ARG A 595 -10.00 12.01 14.10
N ALA A 596 -9.68 10.73 14.23
CA ALA A 596 -9.91 9.72 13.20
C ALA A 596 -10.92 8.68 13.73
N VAL A 597 -11.91 8.33 12.92
CA VAL A 597 -12.91 7.29 13.21
C VAL A 597 -12.91 6.28 12.08
N ALA A 598 -12.96 5.00 12.41
CA ALA A 598 -13.14 3.92 11.45
C ALA A 598 -14.28 3.01 11.90
N VAL A 599 -15.26 2.78 11.02
CA VAL A 599 -16.36 1.83 11.23
C VAL A 599 -16.32 0.77 10.14
N ARG A 600 -16.43 -0.50 10.52
CA ARG A 600 -16.52 -1.63 9.61
C ARG A 600 -17.73 -2.47 9.97
N GLU A 601 -18.57 -2.75 9.00
CA GLU A 601 -19.66 -3.72 9.12
C GLU A 601 -19.42 -4.84 8.11
N ALA A 602 -19.50 -6.08 8.57
CA ALA A 602 -19.42 -7.23 7.67
C ALA A 602 -20.50 -8.25 8.00
N SER A 603 -21.03 -8.92 6.98
CA SER A 603 -22.00 -10.00 7.19
C SER A 603 -21.81 -11.15 6.20
N LEU A 604 -22.17 -12.34 6.66
CA LEU A 604 -22.24 -13.57 5.86
C LEU A 604 -23.64 -14.16 6.03
N THR A 605 -24.40 -14.22 4.95
CA THR A 605 -25.79 -14.69 4.99
C THR A 605 -26.05 -15.75 3.93
N ARG A 606 -26.65 -16.87 4.34
CA ARG A 606 -27.27 -17.91 3.49
C ARG A 606 -28.30 -18.70 4.32
N GLU A 607 -28.99 -19.66 3.71
CA GLU A 607 -29.96 -20.49 4.44
C GLU A 607 -29.32 -21.16 5.66
N GLY A 608 -29.88 -20.91 6.85
CA GLY A 608 -29.41 -21.48 8.12
C GLY A 608 -28.10 -20.90 8.66
N PHE A 609 -27.55 -19.84 8.05
CA PHE A 609 -26.31 -19.20 8.50
C PHE A 609 -26.39 -17.69 8.27
N ASP A 610 -26.51 -16.94 9.35
CA ASP A 610 -26.62 -15.48 9.32
C ASP A 610 -25.80 -14.89 10.46
N VAL A 611 -24.71 -14.23 10.11
CA VAL A 611 -23.79 -13.61 11.05
C VAL A 611 -23.45 -12.20 10.57
N ALA A 612 -23.34 -11.29 11.53
CA ALA A 612 -22.88 -9.94 11.28
C ALA A 612 -21.88 -9.51 12.35
N ILE A 613 -20.93 -8.67 11.97
CA ILE A 613 -20.01 -8.02 12.89
C ILE A 613 -20.02 -6.51 12.63
N ARG A 614 -19.66 -5.76 13.67
CA ARG A 614 -19.40 -4.33 13.59
C ARG A 614 -18.21 -3.99 14.46
N CYS A 615 -17.21 -3.35 13.85
CA CYS A 615 -16.08 -2.74 14.53
C CYS A 615 -16.24 -1.22 14.47
N ASP A 616 -16.14 -0.55 15.60
CA ASP A 616 -16.10 0.91 15.71
C ASP A 616 -14.81 1.29 16.43
N ALA A 617 -13.96 2.09 15.80
CA ALA A 617 -12.72 2.55 16.38
C ALA A 617 -12.57 4.07 16.28
N GLU A 618 -11.94 4.67 17.28
CA GLU A 618 -11.64 6.11 17.32
C GLU A 618 -10.22 6.31 17.83
N LEU A 619 -9.46 7.20 17.17
CA LEU A 619 -8.14 7.69 17.57
C LEU A 619 -8.22 9.20 17.79
N THR A 620 -7.76 9.65 18.95
CA THR A 620 -7.55 11.07 19.30
C THR A 620 -6.21 11.22 20.01
N ALA A 621 -5.76 12.45 20.25
CA ALA A 621 -4.54 12.71 20.99
C ALA A 621 -4.62 13.98 21.83
N ASP A 622 -3.94 13.98 22.98
CA ASP A 622 -3.49 15.22 23.61
C ASP A 622 -2.01 15.49 23.28
N ALA A 623 -1.38 16.44 23.97
CA ALA A 623 0.01 16.80 23.73
C ALA A 623 1.01 15.67 24.03
N ALA A 624 0.64 14.71 24.89
CA ALA A 624 1.53 13.68 25.41
C ALA A 624 1.04 12.25 25.13
N THR A 625 -0.22 12.04 24.76
CA THR A 625 -0.84 10.71 24.73
C THR A 625 -1.80 10.57 23.54
N PHE A 626 -1.72 9.45 22.85
CA PHE A 626 -2.76 8.94 21.94
C PHE A 626 -3.79 8.14 22.72
N PHE A 627 -5.07 8.35 22.41
CA PHE A 627 -6.19 7.62 22.97
C PHE A 627 -6.90 6.85 21.87
N VAL A 628 -7.03 5.54 22.05
CA VAL A 628 -7.78 4.68 21.13
C VAL A 628 -8.90 3.97 21.87
N THR A 629 -10.09 3.97 21.26
CA THR A 629 -11.17 3.04 21.61
C THR A 629 -11.40 2.10 20.43
N ASP A 630 -11.47 0.80 20.67
CA ASP A 630 -11.84 -0.23 19.68
C ASP A 630 -13.00 -1.06 20.25
N ARG A 631 -14.15 -1.02 19.59
CA ARG A 631 -15.34 -1.78 19.99
C ARG A 631 -15.72 -2.78 18.92
N LEU A 632 -15.88 -4.04 19.32
CA LEU A 632 -16.31 -5.13 18.46
C LEU A 632 -17.63 -5.70 18.96
N ARG A 633 -18.61 -5.79 18.06
CA ARG A 633 -19.92 -6.42 18.30
C ARG A 633 -20.19 -7.47 17.25
N ALA A 634 -20.81 -8.57 17.64
CA ALA A 634 -21.18 -9.65 16.74
C ALA A 634 -22.61 -10.13 17.01
N TRP A 635 -23.31 -10.46 15.92
CA TRP A 635 -24.67 -10.96 15.92
C TRP A 635 -24.78 -12.29 15.19
N GLU A 636 -25.63 -13.18 15.72
CA GLU A 636 -26.03 -14.44 15.09
C GLU A 636 -27.55 -14.42 14.92
N SER A 637 -28.04 -14.50 13.68
CA SER A 637 -29.47 -14.41 13.36
C SER A 637 -30.18 -13.19 13.97
N GLY A 638 -29.47 -12.05 14.04
CA GLY A 638 -29.95 -10.80 14.61
C GLY A 638 -29.84 -10.69 16.14
N GLU A 639 -29.45 -11.74 16.86
CA GLU A 639 -29.20 -11.68 18.31
C GLU A 639 -27.75 -11.30 18.61
N LEU A 640 -27.53 -10.35 19.51
CA LEU A 640 -26.19 -9.95 19.94
C LEU A 640 -25.55 -11.08 20.76
N VAL A 641 -24.46 -11.66 20.26
CA VAL A 641 -23.75 -12.78 20.90
C VAL A 641 -22.41 -12.40 21.50
N PHE A 642 -21.86 -11.24 21.14
CA PHE A 642 -20.60 -10.72 21.66
C PHE A 642 -20.57 -9.18 21.60
N ASP A 643 -20.00 -8.56 22.63
CA ASP A 643 -19.76 -7.11 22.72
C ASP A 643 -18.51 -6.90 23.59
N SER A 644 -17.48 -6.30 23.03
CA SER A 644 -16.25 -5.95 23.74
C SER A 644 -15.78 -4.55 23.35
N GLU A 645 -15.20 -3.85 24.30
CA GLU A 645 -14.51 -2.57 24.08
C GLU A 645 -13.11 -2.66 24.69
N GLN A 646 -12.10 -2.30 23.90
CA GLN A 646 -10.72 -2.15 24.32
C GLN A 646 -10.36 -0.66 24.27
N ARG A 647 -9.51 -0.22 25.19
CA ARG A 647 -9.01 1.15 25.24
C ARG A 647 -7.51 1.14 25.42
N PHE A 648 -6.83 2.01 24.67
CA PHE A 648 -5.39 2.16 24.72
C PHE A 648 -5.04 3.62 25.04
N GLU A 649 -4.08 3.81 25.94
CA GLU A 649 -3.44 5.08 26.25
C GLU A 649 -1.96 4.93 25.96
N ILE A 650 -1.46 5.59 24.92
CA ILE A 650 -0.12 5.36 24.39
C ILE A 650 0.62 6.70 24.36
N ALA A 651 1.77 6.77 25.03
CA ALA A 651 2.55 8.00 25.06
C ALA A 651 3.02 8.39 23.64
N ARG A 652 2.96 9.69 23.33
CA ARG A 652 3.52 10.28 22.11
C ARG A 652 5.04 10.37 22.25
N ASP A 653 5.75 9.55 21.50
CA ASP A 653 7.20 9.46 21.44
C ASP A 653 7.70 9.87 20.05
N GLY A 654 8.26 11.07 19.94
CA GLY A 654 8.74 11.61 18.67
C GLY A 654 7.63 12.10 17.72
N VAL A 655 6.38 11.65 17.88
CA VAL A 655 5.22 11.96 17.01
C VAL A 655 4.26 12.98 17.62
#